data_AF-A0A1V5VL47-F1
#
_entry.id   AF-A0A1V5VL47-F1
#
_cell.length_a   1.000
_cell.length_b   1.000
_cell.length_c   1.000
_cell.angle_alpha   90.00
_cell.angle_beta   90.00
_cell.angle_gamma   90.00
#
_symmetry.space_group_name_H-M   'P 1'
#
loop_
_entity.id
_entity.type
_entity.pdbx_description
1 polymer ?
#
loop_
_entity_poly.entity_id
_entity_poly.type
_entity_poly.pdbx_seq_one_letter_code
_entity_poly.pdbx_strand_id
1 'polypeptide(L)'
;MKKSSKKKKRAHPEVPSVSVDVWSDFYFQKPEILIAFSIFIIVCVVYILLPCKMFYFDGLMYAAIVEARDANWKSRLPWANHLSFNYYGHAFWRFFQWLGFKADGYRALQTMNALFSAAVVGLFYLFIRKLTEKRYVAIIFSFLLAFSYSFWYRAVDAQVYPPSVFWLCVTLILLWSFMRLPSLSKVVAISVATGLSILAHQGNIFFLPAVAYGIIYSGKAKLKNLLLFAVLSGLIVGIPYIRVLAYHERTLADPATGEIVLNKTTIKNSFNWLRGNANDYTPDDDKYVNQYWAPDPKHLLTNFKTVINAMWYTGQYGYGSSTKTGKIMMAVSGLIFILLAIFLFIRQKTYKKQKELFIVFAIWWVSYMAFVSWFNPGNPDYWYHHWIPILALFACSFSDFMNSENYALSVRRIVAGVLMGAIAVIPAVNFKDAILPISKIENNENYMRSLWIKENVVSGGIIIISGIGWSNPQKVYIPAFSGVKPIAFDLLFVFMPKVQGLATLRNQLEILTSQGTPVYALSEIFSKETEEGLKQWNVSMDEIKEVFDRYDLKNVSDYKDGMKLNRVIPKPGGAAYFRNSALTQYNAGNFSGAIKYFTSIPTQSRYFFDYKVMGYCFLRMNNIPEAVKNWKIAASMNPGDKELAETLRHYGQ
;
A
#
# COMPACT_ATOMS: atom_id res chain seq x y z
N MET A 1 -57.23 20.20 70.75
CA MET A 1 -56.87 20.83 69.46
C MET A 1 -55.35 21.02 69.39
N LYS A 2 -54.66 20.26 68.53
CA LYS A 2 -53.19 20.31 68.34
C LYS A 2 -52.83 21.50 67.44
N LYS A 3 -51.95 22.41 67.89
CA LYS A 3 -51.33 23.46 67.06
C LYS A 3 -50.10 22.90 66.34
N SER A 4 -50.11 22.90 65.00
CA SER A 4 -48.96 22.52 64.18
C SER A 4 -47.99 23.70 64.04
N SER A 5 -46.73 23.53 64.43
CA SER A 5 -45.65 24.46 64.10
C SER A 5 -44.99 24.06 62.77
N LYS A 6 -45.17 24.89 61.73
CA LYS A 6 -44.45 24.76 60.46
C LYS A 6 -42.99 25.17 60.65
N LYS A 7 -42.07 24.20 60.65
CA LYS A 7 -40.62 24.46 60.50
C LYS A 7 -40.34 24.98 59.07
N LYS A 8 -39.91 26.23 58.96
CA LYS A 8 -39.30 26.79 57.73
C LYS A 8 -37.99 26.05 57.43
N LYS A 9 -37.92 25.36 56.29
CA LYS A 9 -36.65 24.89 55.69
C LYS A 9 -35.82 26.12 55.33
N ARG A 10 -34.63 26.26 55.92
CA ARG A 10 -33.60 27.21 55.46
C ARG A 10 -33.16 26.77 54.06
N ALA A 11 -33.29 27.66 53.08
CA ALA A 11 -32.66 27.50 51.78
C ALA A 11 -31.14 27.52 51.97
N HIS A 12 -30.46 26.47 51.49
CA HIS A 12 -29.02 26.51 51.32
C HIS A 12 -28.70 27.51 50.20
N PRO A 13 -27.69 28.38 50.36
CA PRO A 13 -27.25 29.23 49.25
C PRO A 13 -26.78 28.31 48.12
N GLU A 14 -27.37 28.46 46.93
CA GLU A 14 -26.87 27.85 45.71
C GLU A 14 -25.46 28.39 45.45
N VAL A 15 -24.46 27.55 45.67
CA VAL A 15 -23.10 27.80 45.19
C VAL A 15 -23.20 27.86 43.66
N PRO A 16 -22.81 28.97 43.01
CA PRO A 16 -22.88 29.07 41.55
C PRO A 16 -22.05 27.92 40.96
N SER A 17 -22.70 27.04 40.21
CA SER A 17 -22.05 25.95 39.51
C SER A 17 -21.12 26.55 38.47
N VAL A 18 -19.82 26.63 38.77
CA VAL A 18 -18.81 27.03 37.80
C VAL A 18 -18.89 26.05 36.63
N SER A 19 -19.35 26.51 35.48
CA SER A 19 -19.39 25.70 34.26
C SER A 19 -17.95 25.37 33.86
N VAL A 20 -17.50 24.16 34.17
CA VAL A 20 -16.18 23.69 33.76
C VAL A 20 -16.17 23.58 32.24
N ASP A 21 -15.29 24.32 31.59
CA ASP A 21 -15.07 24.20 30.17
C ASP A 21 -14.45 22.83 29.85
N VAL A 22 -15.26 21.99 29.21
CA VAL A 22 -14.89 20.62 28.88
C VAL A 22 -13.75 20.55 27.86
N TRP A 23 -13.45 21.62 27.12
CA TRP A 23 -12.35 21.67 26.13
C TRP A 23 -11.07 22.34 26.65
N SER A 24 -11.01 22.65 27.94
CA SER A 24 -9.85 23.30 28.58
C SER A 24 -8.50 22.58 28.40
N ASP A 25 -8.50 21.26 28.18
CA ASP A 25 -7.28 20.50 27.84
C ASP A 25 -6.62 20.98 26.54
N PHE A 26 -7.38 21.58 25.63
CA PHE A 26 -6.91 22.07 24.33
C PHE A 26 -6.58 23.56 24.34
N TYR A 27 -6.60 24.20 25.51
CA TYR A 27 -6.15 25.58 25.67
C TYR A 27 -4.64 25.61 25.84
N PHE A 28 -3.97 26.06 24.79
CA PHE A 28 -2.52 26.20 24.72
C PHE A 28 -2.13 27.67 24.75
N GLN A 29 -1.00 27.97 25.37
CA GLN A 29 -0.45 29.30 25.30
C GLN A 29 0.03 29.58 23.86
N LYS A 30 -0.03 30.84 23.41
CA LYS A 30 0.45 31.24 22.07
C LYS A 30 1.85 30.69 21.73
N PRO A 31 2.85 30.72 22.64
CA PRO A 31 4.16 30.14 22.35
C PRO A 31 4.13 28.64 22.07
N GLU A 32 3.23 27.89 22.70
CA GLU A 32 3.12 26.44 22.51
C GLU A 32 2.57 26.11 21.13
N ILE A 33 1.57 26.85 20.67
CA ILE A 33 1.01 26.73 19.32
C ILE A 33 2.07 27.08 18.27
N LEU A 34 2.83 28.16 18.48
CA LEU A 34 3.91 28.55 17.58
C LEU A 34 5.03 27.50 17.50
N ILE A 35 5.40 26.88 18.63
CA ILE A 35 6.38 25.79 18.64
C ILE A 35 5.83 24.57 17.90
N ALA A 36 4.58 24.17 18.15
CA ALA A 36 3.95 23.04 17.47
C ALA A 36 3.91 23.26 15.95
N PHE A 37 3.54 24.46 15.53
CA PHE A 37 3.53 24.85 14.12
C PHE A 37 4.93 24.88 13.52
N SER A 38 5.93 25.38 14.25
CA SER A 38 7.33 25.37 13.81
C SER A 38 7.85 23.94 13.63
N ILE A 39 7.56 23.03 14.57
CA ILE A 39 7.90 21.61 14.46
C ILE A 39 7.22 21.00 13.23
N PHE A 40 5.92 21.27 13.02
CA PHE A 40 5.19 20.82 11.83
C PHE A 40 5.88 21.28 10.55
N ILE A 41 6.21 22.57 10.41
CA ILE A 41 6.85 23.11 9.20
C ILE A 41 8.24 22.50 9.00
N ILE A 42 9.08 22.47 10.03
CA ILE A 42 10.44 21.92 9.95
C ILE A 42 10.40 20.46 9.50
N VAL A 43 9.58 19.63 10.15
CA VAL A 43 9.47 18.21 9.83
C VAL A 43 8.88 18.00 8.43
N CYS A 44 7.85 18.76 8.06
CA CYS A 44 7.24 18.70 6.74
C CYS A 44 8.25 19.02 5.63
N VAL A 45 9.03 20.09 5.79
CA VAL A 45 10.09 20.48 4.85
C VAL A 45 11.12 19.36 4.71
N VAL A 46 11.59 18.79 5.83
CA VAL A 46 12.56 17.67 5.80
C VAL A 46 11.99 16.48 5.04
N TYR A 47 10.73 16.09 5.27
CA TYR A 47 10.09 14.98 4.58
C TYR A 47 9.90 15.23 3.08
N ILE A 48 9.48 16.45 2.69
CA ILE A 48 9.28 16.80 1.27
C ILE A 48 10.61 16.84 0.49
N LEU A 49 11.69 17.27 1.15
CA LEU A 49 13.03 17.35 0.57
C LEU A 49 13.72 15.98 0.44
N LEU A 50 13.27 14.97 1.19
CA LEU A 50 13.86 13.62 1.20
C LEU A 50 12.83 12.55 0.80
N PRO A 51 12.19 12.66 -0.39
CA PRO A 51 11.21 11.69 -0.81
C PRO A 51 11.82 10.30 -1.01
N CYS A 52 11.05 9.26 -0.74
CA CYS A 52 11.42 7.91 -1.14
C CYS A 52 11.45 7.82 -2.67
N LYS A 53 12.58 7.40 -3.24
CA LYS A 53 12.72 7.11 -4.67
C LYS A 53 12.77 5.62 -4.95
N MET A 54 12.58 4.78 -3.92
CA MET A 54 12.33 3.34 -4.04
C MET A 54 10.82 3.12 -4.14
N PHE A 55 10.28 3.13 -5.37
CA PHE A 55 8.85 3.06 -5.60
C PHE A 55 8.27 1.69 -5.23
N TYR A 56 7.24 1.65 -4.39
CA TYR A 56 6.58 0.39 -4.03
C TYR A 56 5.52 -0.01 -5.04
N PHE A 57 5.29 -1.31 -5.15
CA PHE A 57 4.19 -1.88 -5.94
C PHE A 57 2.86 -1.17 -5.62
N ASP A 58 2.47 -1.17 -4.34
CA ASP A 58 1.23 -0.54 -3.87
C ASP A 58 1.22 0.97 -4.15
N GLY A 59 2.34 1.66 -3.89
CA GLY A 59 2.44 3.10 -4.12
C GLY A 59 2.28 3.48 -5.59
N LEU A 60 2.88 2.72 -6.52
CA LEU A 60 2.74 2.94 -7.97
C LEU A 60 1.31 2.62 -8.45
N MET A 61 0.70 1.57 -7.91
CA MET A 61 -0.69 1.24 -8.19
C MET A 61 -1.64 2.37 -7.72
N TYR A 62 -1.50 2.84 -6.48
CA TYR A 62 -2.31 3.95 -5.96
C TYR A 62 -2.07 5.25 -6.74
N ALA A 63 -0.83 5.54 -7.12
CA ALA A 63 -0.51 6.70 -7.95
C ALA A 63 -1.26 6.65 -9.30
N ALA A 64 -1.29 5.50 -9.97
CA ALA A 64 -2.01 5.34 -11.24
C ALA A 64 -3.53 5.54 -11.08
N ILE A 65 -4.12 5.11 -9.97
CA ILE A 65 -5.53 5.34 -9.63
C ILE A 65 -5.78 6.82 -9.34
N VAL A 66 -4.96 7.44 -8.49
CA VAL A 66 -5.05 8.85 -8.07
C VAL A 66 -4.94 9.81 -9.25
N GLU A 67 -4.09 9.52 -10.23
CA GLU A 67 -3.93 10.33 -11.45
C GLU A 67 -4.98 10.08 -12.53
N ALA A 68 -5.92 9.16 -12.30
CA ALA A 68 -6.85 8.70 -13.32
C ALA A 68 -6.18 8.10 -14.58
N ARG A 69 -5.00 7.49 -14.43
CA ARG A 69 -4.31 6.75 -15.51
C ARG A 69 -4.81 5.32 -15.66
N ASP A 70 -5.23 4.69 -14.56
CA ASP A 70 -5.87 3.38 -14.60
C ASP A 70 -7.24 3.50 -15.31
N ALA A 71 -7.55 2.63 -16.29
CA ALA A 71 -8.81 2.68 -17.03
C ALA A 71 -10.05 2.58 -16.11
N ASN A 72 -9.90 1.87 -14.98
CA ASN A 72 -10.90 1.63 -13.96
C ASN A 72 -10.63 2.47 -12.69
N TRP A 73 -9.91 3.59 -12.80
CA TRP A 73 -9.52 4.40 -11.63
C TRP A 73 -10.70 4.80 -10.75
N LYS A 74 -11.85 5.16 -11.35
CA LYS A 74 -13.04 5.53 -10.59
C LYS A 74 -13.46 4.37 -9.70
N SER A 75 -13.57 3.16 -10.27
CA SER A 75 -13.98 1.97 -9.53
C SER A 75 -13.00 1.60 -8.42
N ARG A 76 -11.71 1.93 -8.60
CA ARG A 76 -10.61 1.62 -7.69
C ARG A 76 -10.26 2.71 -6.67
N LEU A 77 -10.89 3.89 -6.75
CA LEU A 77 -10.77 4.92 -5.69
C LEU A 77 -11.16 4.34 -4.31
N PRO A 78 -12.34 3.71 -4.14
CA PRO A 78 -12.68 3.06 -2.89
C PRO A 78 -12.04 1.68 -2.79
N TRP A 79 -10.78 1.60 -2.33
CA TRP A 79 -10.13 0.31 -2.12
C TRP A 79 -10.50 -0.30 -0.76
N ALA A 80 -10.81 -1.60 -0.72
CA ALA A 80 -11.39 -2.26 0.45
C ALA A 80 -10.66 -1.98 1.78
N ASN A 81 -9.32 -2.06 1.76
CA ASN A 81 -8.51 -1.99 2.96
C ASN A 81 -8.15 -0.55 3.40
N HIS A 82 -8.40 0.46 2.55
CA HIS A 82 -8.01 1.87 2.75
C HIS A 82 -8.96 2.80 1.98
N LEU A 83 -10.26 2.67 2.26
CA LEU A 83 -11.37 3.25 1.52
C LEU A 83 -11.23 4.75 1.25
N SER A 84 -10.71 5.53 2.21
CA SER A 84 -10.55 7.00 2.06
C SER A 84 -9.19 7.43 1.53
N PHE A 85 -8.18 6.55 1.49
CA PHE A 85 -6.81 6.93 1.17
C PHE A 85 -6.66 7.49 -0.25
N ASN A 86 -7.16 6.78 -1.27
CA ASN A 86 -7.06 7.25 -2.65
C ASN A 86 -7.91 8.50 -2.89
N TYR A 87 -8.99 8.73 -2.11
CA TYR A 87 -9.74 9.99 -2.18
C TYR A 87 -8.92 11.17 -1.67
N TYR A 88 -8.20 11.00 -0.56
CA TYR A 88 -7.25 12.02 -0.11
C TYR A 88 -6.17 12.26 -1.18
N GLY A 89 -5.57 11.19 -1.70
CA GLY A 89 -4.56 11.28 -2.76
C GLY A 89 -5.07 12.01 -4.00
N HIS A 90 -6.27 11.68 -4.47
CA HIS A 90 -6.90 12.33 -5.62
C HIS A 90 -7.19 13.80 -5.37
N ALA A 91 -7.66 14.17 -4.17
CA ALA A 91 -7.86 15.57 -3.79
C ALA A 91 -6.53 16.36 -3.81
N PHE A 92 -5.46 15.80 -3.25
CA PHE A 92 -4.12 16.39 -3.28
C PHE A 92 -3.58 16.55 -4.71
N TRP A 93 -3.71 15.50 -5.53
CA TRP A 93 -3.30 15.56 -6.93
C TRP A 93 -4.07 16.63 -7.71
N ARG A 94 -5.40 16.69 -7.57
CA ARG A 94 -6.25 17.72 -8.19
C ARG A 94 -5.88 19.12 -7.72
N PHE A 95 -5.54 19.30 -6.45
CA PHE A 95 -5.07 20.56 -5.91
C PHE A 95 -3.75 21.00 -6.55
N PHE A 96 -2.81 20.06 -6.76
CA PHE A 96 -1.57 20.35 -7.49
C PHE A 96 -1.81 20.72 -8.95
N GLN A 97 -2.71 20.02 -9.64
CA GLN A 97 -3.10 20.39 -11.00
C GLN A 97 -3.72 21.80 -11.05
N TRP A 98 -4.57 22.14 -10.06
CA TRP A 98 -5.18 23.46 -9.95
C TRP A 98 -4.15 24.58 -9.73
N LEU A 99 -3.09 24.32 -8.97
CA LEU A 99 -1.97 25.23 -8.79
C LEU A 99 -1.00 25.28 -10.00
N GLY A 100 -1.25 24.50 -11.05
CA GLY A 100 -0.39 24.43 -12.23
C GLY A 100 0.88 23.58 -12.04
N PHE A 101 0.99 22.81 -10.95
CA PHE A 101 2.11 21.90 -10.73
C PHE A 101 1.91 20.61 -11.54
N LYS A 102 2.90 20.25 -12.36
CA LYS A 102 2.97 18.96 -13.08
C LYS A 102 3.44 17.83 -12.15
N ALA A 103 2.82 17.68 -10.99
CA ALA A 103 3.11 16.58 -10.07
C ALA A 103 2.40 15.30 -10.54
N ASP A 104 3.13 14.19 -10.58
CA ASP A 104 2.53 12.86 -10.69
C ASP A 104 1.83 12.47 -9.36
N GLY A 105 1.07 11.40 -9.40
CA GLY A 105 0.27 10.88 -8.31
C GLY A 105 1.14 10.31 -7.20
N TYR A 106 2.30 9.75 -7.54
CA TYR A 106 3.23 9.25 -6.54
C TYR A 106 3.74 10.42 -5.68
N ARG A 107 4.14 11.53 -6.33
CA ARG A 107 4.57 12.75 -5.67
C ARG A 107 3.44 13.41 -4.88
N ALA A 108 2.21 13.39 -5.40
CA ALA A 108 1.04 13.86 -4.67
C ALA A 108 0.81 13.06 -3.38
N LEU A 109 0.87 11.72 -3.45
CA LEU A 109 0.75 10.84 -2.30
C LEU A 109 1.89 11.02 -1.29
N GLN A 110 3.14 11.16 -1.74
CA GLN A 110 4.28 11.46 -0.87
C GLN A 110 4.09 12.78 -0.13
N THR A 111 3.61 13.82 -0.82
CA THR A 111 3.42 15.13 -0.20
C THR A 111 2.27 15.11 0.81
N MET A 112 1.18 14.43 0.47
CA MET A 112 0.09 14.17 1.39
C MET A 112 0.59 13.46 2.65
N ASN A 113 1.37 12.40 2.50
CA ASN A 113 1.92 11.63 3.60
C ASN A 113 2.87 12.45 4.47
N ALA A 114 3.75 13.24 3.86
CA ALA A 114 4.64 14.14 4.58
C ALA A 114 3.85 15.14 5.45
N LEU A 115 2.76 15.72 4.90
CA LEU A 115 1.90 16.66 5.62
C LEU A 115 1.16 16.01 6.80
N PHE A 116 0.51 14.85 6.58
CA PHE A 116 -0.19 14.14 7.65
C PHE A 116 0.77 13.69 8.76
N SER A 117 1.93 13.13 8.41
CA SER A 117 2.94 12.72 9.38
C SER A 117 3.53 13.90 10.15
N ALA A 118 3.84 15.02 9.49
CA ALA A 118 4.31 16.21 10.18
C ALA A 118 3.24 16.77 11.13
N ALA A 119 1.96 16.72 10.74
CA ALA A 119 0.85 17.16 11.58
C ALA A 119 0.72 16.28 12.84
N VAL A 120 0.93 14.96 12.72
CA VAL A 120 1.02 14.06 13.88
C VAL A 120 2.11 14.51 14.84
N VAL A 121 3.31 14.86 14.35
CA VAL A 121 4.42 15.28 15.22
C VAL A 121 4.09 16.57 15.98
N GLY A 122 3.47 17.54 15.31
CA GLY A 122 3.01 18.79 15.94
C GLY A 122 1.92 18.57 16.99
N LEU A 123 0.93 17.72 16.70
CA LEU A 123 -0.11 17.33 17.66
C LEU A 123 0.47 16.55 18.84
N PHE A 124 1.42 15.67 18.56
CA PHE A 124 2.11 14.89 19.58
C PHE A 124 2.91 15.79 20.52
N TYR A 125 3.57 16.84 20.01
CA TYR A 125 4.23 17.85 20.85
C TYR A 125 3.25 18.47 21.84
N LEU A 126 2.08 18.92 21.37
CA LEU A 126 1.05 19.53 22.21
C LEU A 126 0.54 18.54 23.28
N PHE A 127 0.37 17.27 22.89
CA PHE A 127 -0.04 16.21 23.80
C PHE A 127 1.01 15.97 24.90
N ILE A 128 2.29 15.79 24.56
CA ILE A 128 3.37 15.64 25.55
C ILE A 128 3.51 16.87 26.43
N ARG A 129 3.33 18.07 25.85
CA ARG A 129 3.37 19.34 26.59
C ARG A 129 2.30 19.39 27.67
N LYS A 130 1.11 18.83 27.43
CA LYS A 130 0.03 18.70 28.42
C LYS A 130 0.30 17.62 29.45
N LEU A 131 0.88 16.50 29.06
CA LEU A 131 1.16 15.40 29.98
C LEU A 131 2.32 15.70 30.95
N THR A 132 3.37 16.35 30.47
CA THR A 132 4.65 16.49 31.20
C THR A 132 4.87 17.86 31.81
N GLU A 133 4.11 18.83 31.35
CA GLU A 133 4.28 20.26 31.60
C GLU A 133 5.64 20.88 31.16
N LYS A 134 6.52 20.12 30.49
CA LYS A 134 7.88 20.57 30.14
C LYS A 134 8.07 20.70 28.63
N ARG A 135 8.40 21.91 28.16
CA ARG A 135 8.62 22.21 26.73
C ARG A 135 9.75 21.37 26.12
N TYR A 136 10.89 21.29 26.79
CA TYR A 136 12.06 20.58 26.25
C TYR A 136 11.80 19.07 26.09
N VAL A 137 11.09 18.44 27.04
CA VAL A 137 10.70 17.03 26.94
C VAL A 137 9.79 16.81 25.74
N ALA A 138 8.78 17.66 25.57
CA ALA A 138 7.87 17.59 24.43
C ALA A 138 8.61 17.74 23.08
N ILE A 139 9.55 18.68 22.98
CA ILE A 139 10.37 18.86 21.77
C ILE A 139 11.19 17.61 21.45
N ILE A 140 11.94 17.09 22.44
CA ILE A 140 12.83 15.93 22.25
C ILE A 140 12.04 14.71 21.81
N PHE A 141 10.94 14.38 22.49
CA PHE A 141 10.15 13.19 22.18
C PHE A 141 9.36 13.31 20.88
N SER A 142 8.96 14.53 20.48
CA SER A 142 8.38 14.76 19.15
C SER A 142 9.38 14.57 18.02
N PHE A 143 10.60 15.10 18.15
CA PHE A 143 11.63 14.84 17.14
C PHE A 143 12.09 13.38 17.12
N LEU A 144 12.10 12.71 18.26
CA LEU A 144 12.35 11.28 18.33
C LEU A 144 11.28 10.48 17.56
N LEU A 145 10.00 10.83 17.70
CA LEU A 145 8.94 10.24 16.88
C LEU A 145 9.18 10.54 15.38
N ALA A 146 9.41 11.81 15.04
CA ALA A 146 9.57 12.26 13.66
C ALA A 146 10.71 11.55 12.91
N PHE A 147 11.81 11.25 13.61
CA PHE A 147 13.00 10.66 13.00
C PHE A 147 13.25 9.20 13.39
N SER A 148 12.23 8.55 13.97
CA SER A 148 12.18 7.09 14.09
C SER A 148 12.05 6.45 12.70
N TYR A 149 12.64 5.28 12.52
CA TYR A 149 12.83 4.68 11.18
C TYR A 149 11.52 4.52 10.41
N SER A 150 10.58 3.72 10.92
CA SER A 150 9.35 3.42 10.19
C SER A 150 8.45 4.65 10.07
N PHE A 151 8.40 5.53 11.08
CA PHE A 151 7.60 6.76 10.99
C PHE A 151 8.12 7.69 9.89
N TRP A 152 9.43 7.95 9.85
CA TRP A 152 10.05 8.78 8.81
C TRP A 152 9.88 8.13 7.43
N TYR A 153 10.17 6.84 7.33
CA TYR A 153 10.03 6.09 6.09
C TYR A 153 8.62 6.16 5.51
N ARG A 154 7.59 5.96 6.33
CA ARG A 154 6.18 6.06 5.90
C ARG A 154 5.77 7.49 5.56
N ALA A 155 6.38 8.49 6.17
CA ALA A 155 6.12 9.89 5.85
C ALA A 155 6.63 10.32 4.47
N VAL A 156 7.69 9.69 3.96
CA VAL A 156 8.33 10.07 2.68
C VAL A 156 7.98 9.16 1.50
N ASP A 157 7.24 8.08 1.74
CA ASP A 157 6.79 7.13 0.73
C ASP A 157 5.29 7.28 0.43
N ALA A 158 4.81 6.77 -0.71
CA ALA A 158 3.41 6.87 -1.16
C ALA A 158 2.51 5.73 -0.61
N GLN A 159 2.51 5.51 0.71
CA GLN A 159 1.77 4.42 1.36
C GLN A 159 0.55 4.86 2.16
N VAL A 160 -0.33 3.91 2.48
CA VAL A 160 -1.66 4.15 3.06
C VAL A 160 -1.68 4.64 4.51
N TYR A 161 -0.56 4.50 5.23
CA TYR A 161 -0.57 4.59 6.68
C TYR A 161 -0.62 6.02 7.28
N PRO A 162 0.05 7.05 6.73
CA PRO A 162 0.11 8.36 7.39
C PRO A 162 -1.23 9.05 7.68
N PRO A 163 -2.20 9.11 6.75
CA PRO A 163 -3.52 9.66 7.08
C PRO A 163 -4.24 8.86 8.17
N SER A 164 -4.05 7.53 8.17
CA SER A 164 -4.59 6.62 9.18
C SER A 164 -4.03 6.92 10.57
N VAL A 165 -2.71 7.08 10.69
CA VAL A 165 -2.03 7.39 11.95
C VAL A 165 -2.37 8.79 12.45
N PHE A 166 -2.58 9.75 11.55
CA PHE A 166 -3.10 11.07 11.91
C PHE A 166 -4.42 10.99 12.66
N TRP A 167 -5.43 10.35 12.06
CA TRP A 167 -6.74 10.21 12.71
C TRP A 167 -6.70 9.34 13.96
N LEU A 168 -5.80 8.35 14.00
CA LEU A 168 -5.59 7.52 15.18
C LEU A 168 -4.99 8.32 16.35
N CYS A 169 -4.01 9.19 16.07
CA CYS A 169 -3.42 10.11 17.06
C CYS A 169 -4.46 11.09 17.59
N VAL A 170 -5.27 11.69 16.70
CA VAL A 170 -6.39 12.56 17.09
C VAL A 170 -7.37 11.81 18.00
N THR A 171 -7.75 10.58 17.65
CA THR A 171 -8.64 9.75 18.46
C THR A 171 -8.06 9.50 19.86
N LEU A 172 -6.77 9.16 19.97
CA LEU A 172 -6.10 8.93 21.26
C LEU A 172 -6.12 10.19 22.14
N ILE A 173 -5.79 11.35 21.59
CA ILE A 173 -5.75 12.61 22.34
C ILE A 173 -7.15 13.02 22.81
N LEU A 174 -8.16 12.88 21.93
CA LEU A 174 -9.56 13.14 22.29
C LEU A 174 -10.06 12.18 23.36
N LEU A 175 -9.72 10.89 23.27
CA LEU A 175 -10.07 9.88 24.26
C LEU A 175 -9.45 10.19 25.62
N TRP A 176 -8.16 10.54 25.66
CA TRP A 176 -7.48 10.97 26.88
C TRP A 176 -8.18 12.16 27.53
N SER A 177 -8.51 13.20 26.75
CA SER A 177 -9.22 14.38 27.28
C SER A 177 -10.65 14.04 27.71
N PHE A 178 -11.33 13.13 27.02
CA PHE A 178 -12.67 12.67 27.39
C PHE A 178 -12.67 11.90 28.71
N MET A 179 -11.68 11.03 28.95
CA MET A 179 -11.55 10.28 30.20
C MET A 179 -11.38 11.20 31.42
N ARG A 180 -10.78 12.39 31.23
CA ARG A 180 -10.61 13.40 32.28
C ARG A 180 -11.84 14.29 32.45
N LEU A 181 -12.38 14.77 31.33
CA LEU A 181 -13.52 15.70 31.29
C LEU A 181 -14.54 15.18 30.26
N PRO A 182 -15.46 14.30 30.68
CA PRO A 182 -16.43 13.67 29.78
C PRO A 182 -17.42 14.69 29.22
N SER A 183 -17.66 14.65 27.92
CA SER A 183 -18.68 15.49 27.27
C SER A 183 -19.22 14.84 26.00
N LEU A 184 -20.46 15.18 25.67
CA LEU A 184 -21.13 14.65 24.48
C LEU A 184 -20.41 15.04 23.19
N SER A 185 -19.96 16.30 23.08
CA SER A 185 -19.23 16.81 21.93
C SER A 185 -17.93 16.06 21.69
N LYS A 186 -17.20 15.67 22.75
CA LYS A 186 -16.02 14.80 22.63
C LYS A 186 -16.37 13.40 22.16
N VAL A 187 -17.49 12.80 22.59
CA VAL A 187 -17.93 11.49 22.08
C VAL A 187 -18.17 11.56 20.57
N VAL A 188 -18.83 12.62 20.09
CA VAL A 188 -19.04 12.85 18.66
C VAL A 188 -17.70 12.99 17.94
N ALA A 189 -16.79 13.82 18.45
CA ALA A 189 -15.46 14.01 17.86
C ALA A 189 -14.63 12.71 17.81
N ILE A 190 -14.65 11.91 18.89
CA ILE A 190 -14.00 10.59 18.96
C ILE A 190 -14.62 9.65 17.92
N SER A 191 -15.95 9.65 17.77
CA SER A 191 -16.65 8.80 16.80
C SER A 191 -16.23 9.12 15.37
N VAL A 192 -16.14 10.42 15.04
CA VAL A 192 -15.71 10.90 13.72
C VAL A 192 -14.25 10.54 13.47
N ALA A 193 -13.34 10.89 14.39
CA ALA A 193 -11.92 10.60 14.23
C ALA A 193 -11.65 9.09 14.12
N THR A 194 -12.36 8.27 14.91
CA THR A 194 -12.24 6.81 14.82
C THR A 194 -12.73 6.28 13.48
N GLY A 195 -13.90 6.75 13.02
CA GLY A 195 -14.44 6.35 11.72
C GLY A 195 -13.50 6.71 10.57
N LEU A 196 -12.96 7.94 10.56
CA LEU A 196 -11.98 8.38 9.56
C LEU A 196 -10.67 7.60 9.63
N SER A 197 -10.22 7.22 10.83
CA SER A 197 -9.06 6.35 11.03
C SER A 197 -9.29 4.97 10.39
N ILE A 198 -10.45 4.35 10.63
CA ILE A 198 -10.80 3.04 10.04
C ILE A 198 -10.95 3.13 8.51
N LEU A 199 -11.59 4.18 8.00
CA LEU A 199 -11.71 4.39 6.55
C LEU A 199 -10.35 4.61 5.88
N ALA A 200 -9.40 5.26 6.56
CA ALA A 200 -8.05 5.45 6.02
C ALA A 200 -7.26 4.14 6.00
N HIS A 201 -7.43 3.29 7.02
CA HIS A 201 -6.86 1.95 7.06
C HIS A 201 -7.69 1.04 7.97
N GLN A 202 -8.25 -0.04 7.41
CA GLN A 202 -9.21 -0.90 8.12
C GLN A 202 -8.66 -1.53 9.40
N GLY A 203 -7.34 -1.75 9.46
CA GLY A 203 -6.66 -2.28 10.65
C GLY A 203 -6.87 -1.43 11.91
N ASN A 204 -7.31 -0.17 11.77
CA ASN A 204 -7.62 0.66 12.93
C ASN A 204 -8.86 0.21 13.71
N ILE A 205 -9.63 -0.77 13.20
CA ILE A 205 -10.70 -1.42 13.96
C ILE A 205 -10.19 -2.05 15.26
N PHE A 206 -8.92 -2.48 15.31
CA PHE A 206 -8.30 -3.05 16.51
C PHE A 206 -8.03 -2.02 17.61
N PHE A 207 -8.28 -0.73 17.37
CA PHE A 207 -8.26 0.30 18.42
C PHE A 207 -9.60 0.45 19.13
N LEU A 208 -10.69 -0.06 18.58
CA LEU A 208 -12.04 0.05 19.17
C LEU A 208 -12.13 -0.46 20.61
N PRO A 209 -11.48 -1.58 21.02
CA PRO A 209 -11.50 -2.02 22.41
C PRO A 209 -10.93 -0.98 23.39
N ALA A 210 -9.89 -0.25 22.98
CA ALA A 210 -9.27 0.80 23.79
C ALA A 210 -10.19 2.04 23.90
N VAL A 211 -10.87 2.41 22.81
CA VAL A 211 -11.87 3.49 22.80
C VAL A 211 -13.07 3.13 23.68
N ALA A 212 -13.60 1.91 23.55
CA ALA A 212 -14.69 1.41 24.37
C ALA A 212 -14.33 1.42 25.85
N TYR A 213 -13.12 0.95 26.20
CA TYR A 213 -12.61 1.02 27.57
C TYR A 213 -12.58 2.47 28.09
N GLY A 214 -11.99 3.41 27.34
CA GLY A 214 -11.90 4.81 27.77
C GLY A 214 -13.29 5.45 27.95
N ILE A 215 -14.27 5.09 27.10
CA ILE A 215 -15.66 5.53 27.27
C ILE A 215 -16.31 4.92 28.51
N ILE A 216 -16.09 3.63 28.77
CA ILE A 216 -16.65 2.93 29.93
C ILE A 216 -16.05 3.45 31.24
N TYR A 217 -14.76 3.77 31.23
CA TYR A 217 -14.03 4.28 32.38
C TYR A 217 -14.55 5.66 32.83
N SER A 218 -15.08 6.47 31.91
CA SER A 218 -15.45 7.87 32.16
C SER A 218 -16.68 8.08 33.07
N GLY A 219 -17.34 7.02 33.55
CA GLY A 219 -18.35 7.11 34.60
C GLY A 219 -19.81 6.89 34.17
N LYS A 220 -20.74 7.60 34.81
CA LYS A 220 -22.17 7.21 34.92
C LYS A 220 -22.95 7.12 33.60
N ALA A 221 -22.56 7.87 32.56
CA ALA A 221 -23.21 7.83 31.25
C ALA A 221 -22.56 6.85 30.25
N LYS A 222 -21.73 5.91 30.74
CA LYS A 222 -20.93 4.97 29.93
C LYS A 222 -21.72 4.27 28.83
N LEU A 223 -22.89 3.70 29.13
CA LEU A 223 -23.65 2.93 28.15
C LEU A 223 -24.23 3.82 27.05
N LYS A 224 -24.79 4.99 27.41
CA LYS A 224 -25.31 5.97 26.45
C LYS A 224 -24.19 6.48 25.52
N ASN A 225 -23.04 6.83 26.08
CA ASN A 225 -21.90 7.33 25.31
C ASN A 225 -21.31 6.24 24.41
N LEU A 226 -21.24 4.99 24.90
CA LEU A 226 -20.77 3.86 24.11
C LEU A 226 -21.72 3.53 22.95
N LEU A 227 -23.04 3.54 23.19
CA LEU A 227 -24.05 3.35 22.15
C LEU A 227 -23.99 4.48 21.12
N LEU A 228 -23.89 5.74 21.57
CA LEU A 228 -23.75 6.87 20.66
C LEU A 228 -22.48 6.74 19.81
N PHE A 229 -21.36 6.40 20.44
CA PHE A 229 -20.11 6.16 19.74
C PHE A 229 -20.24 5.05 18.70
N ALA A 230 -20.82 3.91 19.07
CA ALA A 230 -21.00 2.76 18.19
C ALA A 230 -21.89 3.10 16.99
N VAL A 231 -23.00 3.82 17.22
CA VAL A 231 -23.88 4.27 16.13
C VAL A 231 -23.18 5.25 15.21
N LEU A 232 -22.56 6.32 15.75
CA LEU A 232 -21.95 7.34 14.92
C LEU A 232 -20.73 6.82 14.14
N SER A 233 -19.81 6.13 14.81
CA SER A 233 -18.66 5.52 14.13
C SER A 233 -19.11 4.43 13.15
N GLY A 234 -20.10 3.63 13.52
CA GLY A 234 -20.71 2.61 12.67
C GLY A 234 -21.36 3.19 11.42
N LEU A 235 -22.03 4.34 11.50
CA LEU A 235 -22.59 5.03 10.33
C LEU A 235 -21.48 5.60 9.44
N ILE A 236 -20.46 6.23 10.03
CA ILE A 236 -19.34 6.83 9.28
C ILE A 236 -18.56 5.77 8.51
N VAL A 237 -18.36 4.58 9.09
CA VAL A 237 -17.69 3.47 8.42
C VAL A 237 -18.66 2.73 7.50
N GLY A 238 -19.82 2.32 8.03
CA GLY A 238 -20.76 1.44 7.35
C GLY A 238 -21.37 2.04 6.09
N ILE A 239 -21.76 3.33 6.09
CA ILE A 239 -22.39 3.95 4.91
C ILE A 239 -21.45 3.95 3.70
N PRO A 240 -20.20 4.43 3.78
CA PRO A 240 -19.24 4.33 2.68
C PRO A 240 -19.03 2.90 2.19
N TYR A 241 -18.84 1.93 3.10
CA TYR A 241 -18.65 0.53 2.72
C TYR A 241 -19.88 -0.04 2.00
N ILE A 242 -21.07 0.13 2.55
CA ILE A 242 -22.32 -0.33 1.92
C ILE A 242 -22.50 0.31 0.55
N ARG A 243 -22.24 1.62 0.41
CA ARG A 243 -22.31 2.30 -0.88
C ARG A 243 -21.35 1.68 -1.90
N VAL A 244 -20.15 1.32 -1.47
CA VAL A 244 -19.15 0.72 -2.36
C VAL A 244 -19.56 -0.68 -2.79
N LEU A 245 -19.97 -1.51 -1.83
CA LEU A 245 -20.45 -2.87 -2.09
C LEU A 245 -21.72 -2.90 -2.96
N ALA A 246 -22.62 -1.93 -2.79
CA ALA A 246 -23.89 -1.87 -3.51
C ALA A 246 -23.74 -1.32 -4.93
N TYR A 247 -22.98 -0.23 -5.10
CA TYR A 247 -23.00 0.54 -6.36
C TYR A 247 -21.70 0.48 -7.15
N HIS A 248 -20.56 0.33 -6.47
CA HIS A 248 -19.24 0.40 -7.08
C HIS A 248 -18.75 -0.98 -7.50
N GLU A 249 -18.67 -1.88 -6.54
CA GLU A 249 -18.23 -3.26 -6.73
C GLU A 249 -19.40 -4.17 -7.07
N ARG A 250 -20.62 -3.72 -6.76
CA ARG A 250 -21.87 -4.46 -6.97
C ARG A 250 -21.84 -5.89 -6.40
N THR A 251 -21.04 -6.13 -5.36
CA THR A 251 -21.02 -7.41 -4.65
C THR A 251 -22.32 -7.70 -3.90
N LEU A 252 -23.09 -6.66 -3.60
CA LEU A 252 -24.44 -6.77 -3.04
C LEU A 252 -25.54 -6.89 -4.11
N ALA A 253 -25.20 -6.75 -5.39
CA ALA A 253 -26.15 -6.98 -6.47
C ALA A 253 -26.13 -8.46 -6.87
N ASP A 254 -27.30 -9.08 -6.98
CA ASP A 254 -27.41 -10.44 -7.48
C ASP A 254 -26.97 -10.49 -8.96
N PRO A 255 -26.01 -11.35 -9.36
CA PRO A 255 -25.56 -11.43 -10.74
C PRO A 255 -26.67 -11.79 -11.76
N ALA A 256 -27.72 -12.50 -11.32
CA ALA A 256 -28.79 -12.95 -12.19
C ALA A 256 -29.87 -11.87 -12.41
N THR A 257 -30.17 -11.07 -11.39
CA THR A 257 -31.26 -10.07 -11.45
C THR A 257 -30.75 -8.63 -11.52
N GLY A 258 -29.51 -8.38 -11.10
CA GLY A 258 -28.94 -7.04 -10.96
C GLY A 258 -29.49 -6.25 -9.76
N GLU A 259 -30.42 -6.83 -8.99
CA GLU A 259 -31.02 -6.19 -7.82
C GLU A 259 -30.13 -6.32 -6.58
N ILE A 260 -30.21 -5.33 -5.69
CA ILE A 260 -29.49 -5.38 -4.40
C ILE A 260 -30.24 -6.34 -3.48
N VAL A 261 -29.62 -7.48 -3.18
CA VAL A 261 -30.22 -8.55 -2.36
C VAL A 261 -29.20 -9.06 -1.35
N LEU A 262 -29.63 -9.31 -0.12
CA LEU A 262 -28.83 -9.99 0.90
C LEU A 262 -29.08 -11.51 0.83
N ASN A 263 -28.20 -12.23 0.13
CA ASN A 263 -28.25 -13.68 0.03
C ASN A 263 -26.84 -14.27 0.27
N LYS A 264 -26.74 -15.61 0.32
CA LYS A 264 -25.48 -16.30 0.60
C LYS A 264 -24.36 -15.89 -0.36
N THR A 265 -24.68 -15.69 -1.64
CA THR A 265 -23.73 -15.32 -2.69
C THR A 265 -23.24 -13.88 -2.52
N THR A 266 -24.15 -12.94 -2.36
CA THR A 266 -23.80 -11.51 -2.21
C THR A 266 -23.04 -11.23 -0.92
N ILE A 267 -23.39 -11.93 0.17
CA ILE A 267 -22.63 -11.88 1.43
C ILE A 267 -21.22 -12.46 1.24
N LYS A 268 -21.09 -13.62 0.59
CA LYS A 268 -19.77 -14.23 0.30
C LYS A 268 -18.90 -13.28 -0.54
N ASN A 269 -19.44 -12.72 -1.62
CA ASN A 269 -18.73 -11.79 -2.49
C ASN A 269 -18.29 -10.52 -1.76
N SER A 270 -19.18 -9.94 -0.95
CA SER A 270 -18.88 -8.74 -0.17
C SER A 270 -17.79 -9.00 0.89
N PHE A 271 -17.85 -10.16 1.55
CA PHE A 271 -16.83 -10.54 2.52
C PHE A 271 -15.48 -10.86 1.87
N ASN A 272 -15.50 -11.47 0.68
CA ASN A 272 -14.30 -11.72 -0.12
C ASN A 272 -13.62 -10.40 -0.54
N TRP A 273 -14.42 -9.41 -0.93
CA TRP A 273 -13.92 -8.07 -1.25
C TRP A 273 -13.38 -7.36 -0.01
N LEU A 274 -14.06 -7.42 1.15
CA LEU A 274 -13.61 -6.80 2.41
C LEU A 274 -12.27 -7.37 2.91
N ARG A 275 -11.97 -8.65 2.64
CA ARG A 275 -10.66 -9.24 2.92
C ARG A 275 -9.56 -8.70 2.02
N GLY A 276 -9.93 -7.92 1.00
CA GLY A 276 -9.03 -7.19 0.14
C GLY A 276 -8.20 -8.05 -0.80
N ASN A 277 -8.57 -9.32 -1.04
CA ASN A 277 -7.94 -10.22 -2.04
C ASN A 277 -8.55 -11.64 -2.22
N ALA A 278 -9.75 -11.97 -1.76
CA ALA A 278 -10.24 -13.37 -1.83
C ALA A 278 -10.81 -13.81 -3.20
N ASN A 279 -10.68 -12.99 -4.26
CA ASN A 279 -11.06 -13.37 -5.63
C ASN A 279 -9.90 -13.23 -6.66
N ASP A 280 -8.77 -12.59 -6.31
CA ASP A 280 -7.54 -12.66 -7.13
C ASP A 280 -6.73 -13.95 -6.83
N TYR A 281 -7.08 -14.64 -5.75
CA TYR A 281 -6.76 -16.04 -5.52
C TYR A 281 -8.07 -16.81 -5.62
N THR A 282 -8.15 -17.73 -6.58
CA THR A 282 -9.36 -18.49 -6.90
C THR A 282 -10.02 -19.11 -5.67
N PRO A 283 -11.37 -19.13 -5.57
CA PRO A 283 -12.10 -19.76 -4.47
C PRO A 283 -11.86 -21.26 -4.29
N ASP A 284 -11.19 -21.91 -5.25
CA ASP A 284 -10.95 -23.36 -5.28
C ASP A 284 -9.55 -23.78 -4.77
N ASP A 285 -8.67 -22.84 -4.41
CA ASP A 285 -7.36 -23.16 -3.83
C ASP A 285 -7.25 -22.67 -2.38
N ASP A 286 -7.69 -23.52 -1.46
CA ASP A 286 -7.22 -23.56 -0.06
C ASP A 286 -5.68 -23.72 0.05
N LYS A 287 -4.95 -23.77 -1.08
CA LYS A 287 -3.49 -23.93 -1.18
C LYS A 287 -2.72 -22.62 -1.06
N TYR A 288 -3.36 -21.47 -1.24
CA TYR A 288 -2.76 -20.14 -1.02
C TYR A 288 -3.31 -19.49 0.27
N VAL A 289 -3.60 -20.30 1.29
CA VAL A 289 -3.52 -19.77 2.66
C VAL A 289 -2.08 -19.34 2.84
N ASN A 290 -1.84 -18.04 2.72
CA ASN A 290 -0.53 -17.46 2.96
C ASN A 290 -0.05 -18.05 4.28
N GLN A 291 1.05 -18.80 4.31
CA GLN A 291 1.48 -19.52 5.53
C GLN A 291 1.69 -18.55 6.72
N TYR A 292 1.81 -17.25 6.43
CA TYR A 292 1.78 -16.16 7.40
C TYR A 292 0.45 -16.02 8.18
N TRP A 293 -0.67 -16.56 7.69
CA TRP A 293 -2.02 -16.45 8.26
C TRP A 293 -2.35 -17.54 9.29
N ALA A 294 -1.33 -18.24 9.77
CA ALA A 294 -1.43 -19.20 10.85
C ALA A 294 -0.91 -18.57 12.15
N PRO A 295 -1.68 -18.59 13.25
CA PRO A 295 -1.18 -18.14 14.54
C PRO A 295 -0.07 -19.08 15.03
N ASP A 296 1.17 -18.58 15.12
CA ASP A 296 2.31 -19.26 15.75
C ASP A 296 2.79 -18.44 16.95
N PRO A 297 2.94 -19.02 18.15
CA PRO A 297 3.54 -18.33 19.31
C PRO A 297 4.88 -17.65 19.02
N LYS A 298 5.70 -18.18 18.09
CA LYS A 298 6.96 -17.56 17.65
C LYS A 298 6.74 -16.18 17.02
N HIS A 299 5.58 -15.94 16.41
CA HIS A 299 5.24 -14.65 15.82
C HIS A 299 5.16 -13.54 16.87
N LEU A 300 4.83 -13.84 18.13
CA LEU A 300 4.83 -12.85 19.21
C LEU A 300 6.23 -12.28 19.46
N LEU A 301 7.26 -13.15 19.47
CA LEU A 301 8.65 -12.73 19.63
C LEU A 301 9.12 -11.92 18.42
N THR A 302 8.80 -12.38 17.21
CA THR A 302 9.10 -11.67 15.97
C THR A 302 8.46 -10.27 15.98
N ASN A 303 7.21 -10.17 16.41
CA ASN A 303 6.49 -8.91 16.48
C ASN A 303 7.06 -7.93 17.50
N PHE A 304 7.44 -8.42 18.67
CA PHE A 304 8.14 -7.59 19.66
C PHE A 304 9.44 -7.02 19.08
N LYS A 305 10.24 -7.87 18.40
CA LYS A 305 11.46 -7.43 17.70
C LYS A 305 11.14 -6.37 16.63
N THR A 306 10.04 -6.49 15.90
CA THR A 306 9.68 -5.49 14.88
C THR A 306 9.12 -4.20 15.42
N VAL A 307 8.53 -4.19 16.62
CA VAL A 307 8.23 -2.92 17.32
C VAL A 307 9.51 -2.15 17.55
N ILE A 308 10.56 -2.82 18.02
CA ILE A 308 11.89 -2.23 18.21
C ILE A 308 12.43 -1.74 16.87
N ASN A 309 12.42 -2.59 15.84
CA ASN A 309 12.91 -2.21 14.50
C ASN A 309 12.13 -1.05 13.86
N ALA A 310 10.92 -0.74 14.31
CA ALA A 310 10.19 0.43 13.82
C ALA A 310 10.81 1.76 14.28
N MET A 311 11.61 1.75 15.36
CA MET A 311 12.37 2.92 15.84
C MET A 311 13.79 2.96 15.26
N TRP A 312 14.49 1.84 15.30
CA TRP A 312 15.87 1.69 14.83
C TRP A 312 15.92 0.94 13.51
N TYR A 313 16.56 1.52 12.50
CA TYR A 313 16.77 0.83 11.24
C TYR A 313 17.64 -0.43 11.43
N THR A 314 17.13 -1.58 10.98
CA THR A 314 17.84 -2.87 11.05
C THR A 314 18.04 -3.56 9.70
N GLY A 315 17.79 -2.86 8.58
CA GLY A 315 17.96 -3.42 7.24
C GLY A 315 16.76 -4.19 6.69
N GLN A 316 15.59 -4.07 7.31
CA GLN A 316 14.38 -4.73 6.80
C GLN A 316 13.94 -4.15 5.44
N TYR A 317 13.42 -5.04 4.58
CA TYR A 317 13.01 -4.81 3.19
C TYR A 317 14.12 -4.62 2.15
N GLY A 318 15.40 -4.78 2.51
CA GLY A 318 16.50 -4.68 1.56
C GLY A 318 16.76 -3.26 1.03
N TYR A 319 16.10 -2.25 1.61
CA TYR A 319 16.29 -0.84 1.27
C TYR A 319 17.21 -0.17 2.28
N GLY A 320 18.25 0.51 1.78
CA GLY A 320 19.33 1.09 2.57
C GLY A 320 20.51 0.12 2.78
N SER A 321 21.65 0.67 3.19
CA SER A 321 22.89 -0.08 3.39
C SER A 321 23.36 0.12 4.82
N SER A 322 22.84 -0.70 5.73
CA SER A 322 23.25 -0.62 7.14
C SER A 322 24.75 -0.92 7.28
N THR A 323 25.50 0.13 7.61
CA THR A 323 26.94 0.02 7.85
C THR A 323 27.19 -0.82 9.08
N LYS A 324 28.31 -1.54 9.17
CA LYS A 324 28.66 -2.32 10.38
C LYS A 324 28.66 -1.44 11.62
N THR A 325 29.21 -0.23 11.50
CA THR A 325 29.20 0.80 12.55
C THR A 325 27.78 1.25 12.90
N GLY A 326 26.94 1.54 11.90
CA GLY A 326 25.54 1.90 12.11
C GLY A 326 24.76 0.84 12.87
N LYS A 327 24.92 -0.45 12.52
CA LYS A 327 24.30 -1.58 13.25
C LYS A 327 24.71 -1.61 14.72
N ILE A 328 26.00 -1.47 15.01
CA ILE A 328 26.52 -1.46 16.39
C ILE A 328 25.96 -0.26 17.15
N MET A 329 26.00 0.94 16.55
CA MET A 329 25.48 2.16 17.17
C MET A 329 23.97 2.07 17.46
N MET A 330 23.18 1.53 16.53
CA MET A 330 21.74 1.29 16.72
C MET A 330 21.49 0.27 17.83
N ALA A 331 22.25 -0.83 17.88
CA ALA A 331 22.09 -1.86 18.90
C ALA A 331 22.41 -1.31 20.31
N VAL A 332 23.51 -0.56 20.46
CA VAL A 332 23.91 0.05 21.73
C VAL A 332 22.91 1.14 22.14
N SER A 333 22.55 2.05 21.22
CA SER A 333 21.53 3.09 21.44
C SER A 333 20.19 2.47 21.85
N GLY A 334 19.72 1.45 21.14
CA GLY A 334 18.48 0.76 21.41
C GLY A 334 18.46 0.08 22.77
N LEU A 335 19.54 -0.63 23.12
CA LEU A 335 19.67 -1.27 24.43
C LEU A 335 19.63 -0.24 25.56
N ILE A 336 20.42 0.84 25.47
CA ILE A 336 20.44 1.91 26.47
C ILE A 336 19.05 2.56 26.60
N PHE A 337 18.43 2.90 25.47
CA PHE A 337 17.12 3.54 25.43
C PHE A 337 16.05 2.67 26.09
N ILE A 338 15.97 1.38 25.73
CA ILE A 338 14.95 0.45 26.24
C ILE A 338 15.16 0.21 27.74
N LEU A 339 16.40 -0.04 28.17
CA LEU A 339 16.70 -0.28 29.59
C LEU A 339 16.37 0.95 30.44
N LEU A 340 16.74 2.16 29.99
CA LEU A 340 16.38 3.39 30.69
C LEU A 340 14.88 3.65 30.68
N ALA A 341 14.18 3.39 29.56
CA ALA A 341 12.73 3.53 29.47
C ALA A 341 12.02 2.64 30.50
N ILE A 342 12.38 1.35 30.56
CA ILE A 342 11.81 0.39 31.50
C ILE A 342 12.16 0.78 32.94
N PHE A 343 13.42 1.09 33.21
CA PHE A 343 13.88 1.49 34.54
C PHE A 343 13.10 2.71 35.05
N LEU A 344 13.02 3.78 34.24
CA LEU A 344 12.33 5.00 34.63
C LEU A 344 10.82 4.78 34.77
N PHE A 345 10.21 4.00 33.87
CA PHE A 345 8.79 3.67 33.91
C PHE A 345 8.38 2.97 35.21
N ILE A 346 9.15 1.95 35.62
CA ILE A 346 8.93 1.22 36.86
C ILE A 346 9.24 2.11 38.06
N ARG A 347 10.41 2.77 38.06
CA ARG A 347 10.91 3.50 39.22
C ARG A 347 10.05 4.73 39.55
N GLN A 348 9.55 5.43 38.53
CA GLN A 348 8.64 6.57 38.72
C GLN A 348 7.19 6.15 38.91
N LYS A 349 6.90 4.85 38.87
CA LYS A 349 5.55 4.28 38.98
C LYS A 349 4.61 4.94 37.96
N THR A 350 5.10 5.19 36.74
CA THR A 350 4.33 5.90 35.71
C THR A 350 3.03 5.17 35.37
N TYR A 351 3.03 3.84 35.39
CA TYR A 351 1.83 3.00 35.26
C TYR A 351 0.74 3.28 36.32
N LYS A 352 1.10 3.84 37.48
CA LYS A 352 0.13 4.28 38.51
C LYS A 352 -0.27 5.74 38.33
N LYS A 353 0.69 6.62 38.02
CA LYS A 353 0.43 8.06 37.86
C LYS A 353 -0.36 8.38 36.59
N GLN A 354 -0.14 7.61 35.53
CA GLN A 354 -0.79 7.71 34.22
C GLN A 354 -1.61 6.45 33.93
N LYS A 355 -2.32 5.94 34.95
CA LYS A 355 -2.99 4.64 34.92
C LYS A 355 -3.97 4.51 33.76
N GLU A 356 -4.75 5.55 33.52
CA GLU A 356 -5.75 5.64 32.46
C GLU A 356 -5.12 5.43 31.09
N LEU A 357 -4.08 6.22 30.79
CA LEU A 357 -3.37 6.18 29.52
C LEU A 357 -2.63 4.85 29.35
N PHE A 358 -2.05 4.31 30.42
CA PHE A 358 -1.37 3.01 30.41
C PHE A 358 -2.33 1.87 30.07
N ILE A 359 -3.54 1.83 30.64
CA ILE A 359 -4.50 0.76 30.36
C ILE A 359 -5.04 0.87 28.92
N VAL A 360 -5.37 2.09 28.45
CA VAL A 360 -5.76 2.33 27.05
C VAL A 360 -4.68 1.82 26.09
N PHE A 361 -3.40 2.14 26.37
CA PHE A 361 -2.28 1.66 25.58
C PHE A 361 -2.13 0.13 25.62
N ALA A 362 -2.22 -0.48 26.81
CA ALA A 362 -2.10 -1.93 26.94
C ALA A 362 -3.19 -2.67 26.14
N ILE A 363 -4.44 -2.20 26.20
CA ILE A 363 -5.54 -2.75 25.42
C ILE A 363 -5.28 -2.58 23.93
N TRP A 364 -4.90 -1.37 23.49
CA TRP A 364 -4.55 -1.08 22.10
C TRP A 364 -3.45 -2.01 21.59
N TRP A 365 -2.36 -2.14 22.34
CA TRP A 365 -1.21 -2.95 21.94
C TRP A 365 -1.56 -4.44 21.88
N VAL A 366 -2.29 -4.98 22.86
CA VAL A 366 -2.71 -6.40 22.85
C VAL A 366 -3.66 -6.69 21.69
N SER A 367 -4.62 -5.81 21.41
CA SER A 367 -5.57 -5.99 20.31
C SER A 367 -4.89 -6.00 18.94
N TYR A 368 -3.93 -5.09 18.70
CA TYR A 368 -3.15 -5.10 17.47
C TYR A 368 -2.17 -6.27 17.42
N MET A 369 -1.55 -6.65 18.54
CA MET A 369 -0.65 -7.79 18.58
C MET A 369 -1.33 -9.09 18.22
N ALA A 370 -2.55 -9.31 18.70
CA ALA A 370 -3.35 -10.46 18.26
C ALA A 370 -3.56 -10.47 16.74
N PHE A 371 -3.88 -9.31 16.16
CA PHE A 371 -4.08 -9.18 14.71
C PHE A 371 -2.79 -9.37 13.90
N VAL A 372 -1.73 -8.63 14.21
CA VAL A 372 -0.49 -8.63 13.41
C VAL A 372 0.25 -9.97 13.53
N SER A 373 0.19 -10.64 14.70
CA SER A 373 0.74 -12.00 14.87
C SER A 373 0.06 -13.04 14.01
N TRP A 374 -1.20 -12.80 13.66
CA TRP A 374 -1.98 -13.62 12.76
C TRP A 374 -1.87 -13.16 11.30
N PHE A 375 -1.79 -11.87 11.01
CA PHE A 375 -1.93 -11.35 9.64
C PHE A 375 -0.61 -11.21 8.87
N ASN A 376 0.39 -10.55 9.47
CA ASN A 376 1.67 -10.28 8.82
C ASN A 376 2.77 -10.09 9.87
N PRO A 377 3.17 -11.19 10.55
CA PRO A 377 4.15 -11.13 11.62
C PRO A 377 5.52 -10.71 11.10
N GLY A 378 6.22 -9.87 11.85
CA GLY A 378 7.55 -9.39 11.47
C GLY A 378 7.56 -8.28 10.42
N ASN A 379 6.40 -7.69 10.12
CA ASN A 379 6.30 -6.47 9.35
C ASN A 379 6.29 -5.23 10.28
N PRO A 380 7.31 -4.34 10.23
CA PRO A 380 7.43 -3.16 11.10
C PRO A 380 6.36 -2.08 10.82
N ASP A 381 5.67 -2.15 9.69
CA ASP A 381 4.69 -1.15 9.24
C ASP A 381 3.42 -1.12 10.07
N TYR A 382 3.08 -2.25 10.68
CA TYR A 382 1.95 -2.33 11.60
C TYR A 382 2.33 -1.89 13.02
N TRP A 383 3.60 -1.59 13.28
CA TRP A 383 4.07 -1.33 14.64
C TRP A 383 4.37 0.13 14.95
N TYR A 384 4.67 0.94 13.93
CA TYR A 384 5.24 2.26 14.16
C TYR A 384 4.29 3.24 14.86
N HIS A 385 2.97 3.08 14.69
CA HIS A 385 1.99 3.94 15.36
C HIS A 385 1.91 3.69 16.89
N HIS A 386 2.35 2.52 17.36
CA HIS A 386 2.44 2.23 18.79
C HIS A 386 3.56 3.01 19.49
N TRP A 387 4.50 3.60 18.74
CA TRP A 387 5.49 4.48 19.34
C TRP A 387 4.88 5.77 19.92
N ILE A 388 3.73 6.22 19.43
CA ILE A 388 3.03 7.40 19.99
C ILE A 388 2.75 7.22 21.50
N PRO A 389 1.99 6.21 21.95
CA PRO A 389 1.73 6.01 23.38
C PRO A 389 2.98 5.57 24.17
N ILE A 390 3.90 4.80 23.57
CA ILE A 390 5.15 4.38 24.23
C ILE A 390 6.00 5.60 24.57
N LEU A 391 6.23 6.48 23.59
CA LEU A 391 6.99 7.71 23.76
C LEU A 391 6.26 8.67 24.71
N ALA A 392 4.93 8.69 24.72
CA ALA A 392 4.17 9.50 25.67
C ALA A 392 4.38 9.07 27.12
N LEU A 393 4.25 7.77 27.40
CA LEU A 393 4.52 7.23 28.73
C LEU A 393 5.97 7.43 29.13
N PHE A 394 6.91 7.24 28.20
CA PHE A 394 8.33 7.46 28.48
C PHE A 394 8.64 8.95 28.75
N ALA A 395 8.06 9.88 27.99
CA ALA A 395 8.18 11.31 28.26
C ALA A 395 7.69 11.68 29.68
N CYS A 396 6.58 11.09 30.13
CA CYS A 396 6.10 11.23 31.51
C CYS A 396 7.11 10.69 32.53
N SER A 397 7.61 9.47 32.33
CA SER A 397 8.61 8.86 33.21
C SER A 397 9.89 9.68 33.31
N PHE A 398 10.36 10.20 32.17
CA PHE A 398 11.55 11.04 32.12
C PHE A 398 11.32 12.40 32.79
N SER A 399 10.20 13.06 32.53
CA SER A 399 9.85 14.35 33.17
C SER A 399 9.77 14.20 34.68
N ASP A 400 9.08 13.18 35.18
CA ASP A 400 8.96 12.89 36.60
C ASP A 400 10.33 12.66 37.25
N PHE A 401 11.20 11.88 36.60
CA PHE A 401 12.55 11.64 37.08
C PHE A 401 13.39 12.93 37.15
N MET A 402 13.33 13.77 36.12
CA MET A 402 14.07 15.04 36.10
C MET A 402 13.63 16.00 37.18
N ASN A 403 12.35 15.98 37.57
CA ASN A 403 11.81 16.82 38.64
C ASN A 403 11.87 16.16 40.04
N SER A 404 12.34 14.91 40.14
CA SER A 404 12.35 14.19 41.41
C SER A 404 13.44 14.70 42.35
N GLU A 405 13.05 15.04 43.58
CA GLU A 405 13.96 15.43 44.67
C GLU A 405 14.72 14.25 45.28
N ASN A 406 14.27 13.03 45.03
CA ASN A 406 14.89 11.79 45.53
C ASN A 406 16.26 11.49 44.91
N TYR A 407 16.68 12.24 43.90
CA TYR A 407 17.94 12.03 43.19
C TYR A 407 18.78 13.30 43.14
N ALA A 408 20.07 13.13 43.44
CA ALA A 408 21.05 14.19 43.26
C ALA A 408 21.02 14.74 41.82
N LEU A 409 21.25 16.05 41.68
CA LEU A 409 21.24 16.72 40.38
C LEU A 409 22.26 16.12 39.40
N SER A 410 23.42 15.68 39.90
CA SER A 410 24.45 15.00 39.11
C SER A 410 23.94 13.71 38.47
N VAL A 411 23.25 12.86 39.25
CA VAL A 411 22.65 11.60 38.75
C VAL A 411 21.62 11.88 37.66
N ARG A 412 20.73 12.87 37.89
CA ARG A 412 19.74 13.28 36.89
C ARG A 412 20.39 13.74 35.59
N ARG A 413 21.45 14.56 35.68
CA ARG A 413 22.21 15.03 34.52
C ARG A 413 22.93 13.91 33.78
N ILE A 414 23.52 12.94 34.50
CA ILE A 414 24.17 11.77 33.88
C ILE A 414 23.16 10.93 33.12
N VAL A 415 22.03 10.57 33.75
CA VAL A 415 20.97 9.79 33.10
C VAL A 415 20.40 10.53 31.89
N ALA A 416 20.16 11.84 32.01
CA ALA A 416 19.75 12.67 30.88
C ALA A 416 20.81 12.68 29.76
N GLY A 417 22.10 12.86 30.09
CA GLY A 417 23.18 12.85 29.10
C GLY A 417 23.30 11.52 28.37
N VAL A 418 23.22 10.39 29.08
CA VAL A 418 23.22 9.04 28.49
C VAL A 418 22.01 8.84 27.58
N LEU A 419 20.81 9.23 28.03
CA LEU A 419 19.60 9.14 27.22
C LEU A 419 19.69 10.02 25.96
N MET A 420 20.18 11.26 26.09
CA MET A 420 20.34 12.16 24.95
C MET A 420 21.37 11.64 23.96
N GLY A 421 22.46 11.04 24.44
CA GLY A 421 23.44 10.35 23.58
C GLY A 421 22.80 9.18 22.82
N ALA A 422 22.00 8.36 23.50
CA ALA A 422 21.27 7.27 22.84
C ALA A 422 20.24 7.78 21.81
N ILE A 423 19.49 8.84 22.14
CA ILE A 423 18.50 9.45 21.24
C ILE A 423 19.16 10.09 20.02
N ALA A 424 20.29 10.80 20.17
CA ALA A 424 20.96 11.50 19.07
C ALA A 424 21.46 10.55 17.97
N VAL A 425 21.77 9.30 18.33
CA VAL A 425 22.22 8.27 17.39
C VAL A 425 21.10 7.85 16.42
N ILE A 426 19.85 7.84 16.88
CA ILE A 426 18.66 7.38 16.11
C ILE A 426 18.47 8.17 14.80
N PRO A 427 18.25 9.49 14.82
CA PRO A 427 18.03 10.26 13.59
C PRO A 427 19.25 10.22 12.67
N ALA A 428 20.46 10.24 13.22
CA ALA A 428 21.69 10.28 12.45
C ALA A 428 21.89 8.99 11.62
N VAL A 429 21.74 7.82 12.23
CA VAL A 429 21.89 6.55 11.53
C VAL A 429 20.68 6.25 10.66
N ASN A 430 19.45 6.51 11.12
CA ASN A 430 18.26 6.36 10.27
C ASN A 430 18.37 7.22 9.00
N PHE A 431 18.85 8.46 9.13
CA PHE A 431 19.11 9.33 7.99
C PHE A 431 20.18 8.73 7.06
N LYS A 432 21.37 8.44 7.59
CA LYS A 432 22.52 8.01 6.78
C LYS A 432 22.34 6.64 6.14
N ASP A 433 21.83 5.67 6.89
CA ASP A 433 21.84 4.26 6.48
C ASP A 433 20.52 3.83 5.81
N ALA A 434 19.43 4.60 5.98
CA ALA A 434 18.13 4.31 5.37
C ALA A 434 17.60 5.45 4.49
N ILE A 435 17.27 6.62 5.08
CA ILE A 435 16.50 7.67 4.38
C ILE A 435 17.28 8.31 3.22
N LEU A 436 18.54 8.67 3.44
CA LEU A 436 19.38 9.26 2.39
C LEU A 436 19.59 8.28 1.22
N PRO A 437 19.95 7.00 1.45
CA PRO A 437 20.03 6.01 0.38
C PRO A 437 18.74 5.86 -0.44
N ILE A 438 17.57 5.76 0.20
CA ILE A 438 16.31 5.59 -0.55
C ILE A 438 15.87 6.88 -1.26
N SER A 439 16.38 8.05 -0.87
CA SER A 439 16.06 9.34 -1.51
C SER A 439 16.83 9.59 -2.82
N LYS A 440 17.79 8.73 -3.11
CA LYS A 440 18.65 8.77 -4.30
C LYS A 440 18.09 7.85 -5.37
N ILE A 441 17.81 8.41 -6.55
CA ILE A 441 17.16 7.67 -7.63
C ILE A 441 18.11 6.64 -8.24
N GLU A 442 19.40 6.96 -8.23
CA GLU A 442 20.50 6.13 -8.69
C GLU A 442 20.62 4.82 -7.90
N ASN A 443 20.10 4.77 -6.67
CA ASN A 443 20.03 3.55 -5.86
C ASN A 443 18.82 2.69 -6.19
N ASN A 444 17.87 3.19 -6.99
CA ASN A 444 16.73 2.42 -7.44
C ASN A 444 17.05 1.65 -8.72
N GLU A 445 17.64 0.47 -8.54
CA GLU A 445 18.01 -0.40 -9.64
C GLU A 445 16.82 -0.80 -10.53
N ASN A 446 15.63 -0.96 -9.94
CA ASN A 446 14.44 -1.30 -10.69
C ASN A 446 14.00 -0.17 -11.63
N TYR A 447 14.10 1.06 -11.16
CA TYR A 447 13.82 2.26 -11.95
C TYR A 447 14.86 2.43 -13.07
N MET A 448 16.15 2.30 -12.75
CA MET A 448 17.22 2.42 -13.74
C MET A 448 17.08 1.38 -14.86
N ARG A 449 16.74 0.13 -14.53
CA ARG A 449 16.45 -0.92 -15.54
C ARG A 449 15.24 -0.58 -16.41
N SER A 450 14.18 -0.02 -15.82
CA SER A 450 13.02 0.40 -16.61
C SER A 450 13.33 1.55 -17.57
N LEU A 451 14.21 2.49 -17.18
CA LEU A 451 14.71 3.52 -18.11
C LEU A 451 15.58 2.92 -19.22
N TRP A 452 16.48 2.00 -18.88
CA TRP A 452 17.27 1.28 -19.88
C TRP A 452 16.37 0.52 -20.87
N ILE A 453 15.31 -0.15 -20.39
CA ILE A 453 14.31 -0.79 -21.26
C ILE A 453 13.65 0.25 -22.17
N LYS A 454 13.24 1.40 -21.63
CA LYS A 454 12.61 2.48 -22.41
C LYS A 454 13.49 2.96 -23.57
N GLU A 455 14.79 3.06 -23.34
CA GLU A 455 15.75 3.55 -24.34
C GLU A 455 16.01 2.54 -25.46
N ASN A 456 15.84 1.24 -25.17
CA ASN A 456 16.23 0.15 -26.08
C ASN A 456 15.02 -0.59 -26.69
N VAL A 457 13.80 -0.37 -26.19
CA VAL A 457 12.56 -0.96 -26.71
C VAL A 457 11.81 0.07 -27.55
N VAL A 458 11.47 -0.32 -28.78
CA VAL A 458 10.65 0.50 -29.68
C VAL A 458 9.27 0.76 -29.07
N SER A 459 8.78 2.00 -29.20
CA SER A 459 7.44 2.40 -28.73
C SER A 459 6.35 1.45 -29.23
N GLY A 460 5.46 1.01 -28.32
CA GLY A 460 4.43 0.01 -28.61
C GLY A 460 4.92 -1.44 -28.58
N GLY A 461 6.21 -1.68 -28.32
CA GLY A 461 6.76 -3.00 -28.12
C GLY A 461 6.25 -3.69 -26.85
N ILE A 462 6.52 -4.99 -26.76
CA ILE A 462 6.17 -5.83 -25.61
C ILE A 462 7.44 -6.49 -25.10
N ILE A 463 7.58 -6.59 -23.79
CA ILE A 463 8.72 -7.23 -23.14
C ILE A 463 8.28 -8.44 -22.32
N ILE A 464 9.04 -9.52 -22.39
CA ILE A 464 8.81 -10.73 -21.61
C ILE A 464 9.80 -10.74 -20.45
N ILE A 465 9.26 -10.94 -19.26
CA ILE A 465 9.99 -11.04 -17.99
C ILE A 465 9.52 -12.29 -17.24
N SER A 466 10.30 -12.75 -16.27
CA SER A 466 9.91 -13.84 -15.39
C SER A 466 8.87 -13.35 -14.38
N GLY A 467 9.05 -12.13 -13.85
CA GLY A 467 8.28 -11.63 -12.71
C GLY A 467 8.63 -12.34 -11.39
N ILE A 468 9.69 -13.16 -11.38
CA ILE A 468 10.14 -13.94 -10.23
C ILE A 468 11.37 -13.26 -9.61
N GLY A 469 11.54 -13.40 -8.30
CA GLY A 469 12.77 -12.97 -7.65
C GLY A 469 13.00 -11.47 -7.76
N TRP A 470 14.20 -11.07 -8.19
CA TRP A 470 14.50 -9.66 -8.42
C TRP A 470 13.66 -9.03 -9.54
N SER A 471 13.11 -9.80 -10.48
CA SER A 471 12.26 -9.28 -11.57
C SER A 471 10.82 -8.99 -11.10
N ASN A 472 10.42 -9.43 -9.90
CA ASN A 472 9.06 -9.23 -9.40
C ASN A 472 8.61 -7.75 -9.41
N PRO A 473 9.42 -6.76 -8.96
CA PRO A 473 9.05 -5.35 -9.05
C PRO A 473 8.89 -4.83 -10.50
N GLN A 474 9.58 -5.43 -11.48
CA GLN A 474 9.55 -4.99 -12.88
C GLN A 474 8.16 -5.06 -13.50
N LYS A 475 7.27 -5.91 -12.98
CA LYS A 475 5.86 -5.99 -13.41
C LYS A 475 5.13 -4.66 -13.36
N VAL A 476 5.50 -3.78 -12.43
CA VAL A 476 4.88 -2.46 -12.26
C VAL A 476 5.82 -1.34 -12.67
N TYR A 477 7.13 -1.51 -12.46
CA TYR A 477 8.12 -0.52 -12.86
C TYR A 477 8.18 -0.32 -14.37
N ILE A 478 8.21 -1.41 -15.15
CA ILE A 478 8.26 -1.33 -16.61
C ILE A 478 7.06 -0.53 -17.14
N PRO A 479 5.79 -0.89 -16.86
CA PRO A 479 4.67 -0.12 -17.41
C PRO A 479 4.60 1.31 -16.86
N ALA A 480 5.01 1.55 -15.61
CA ALA A 480 4.98 2.89 -15.01
C ALA A 480 6.00 3.85 -15.63
N PHE A 481 7.20 3.38 -15.97
CA PHE A 481 8.33 4.24 -16.33
C PHE A 481 8.79 4.10 -17.78
N SER A 482 8.70 2.90 -18.35
CA SER A 482 9.10 2.65 -19.73
C SER A 482 7.98 2.88 -20.74
N GLY A 483 6.72 2.76 -20.33
CA GLY A 483 5.57 2.78 -21.25
C GLY A 483 5.44 1.52 -22.11
N VAL A 484 6.22 0.47 -21.81
CA VAL A 484 6.19 -0.84 -22.44
C VAL A 484 5.29 -1.77 -21.62
N LYS A 485 4.55 -2.66 -22.28
CA LYS A 485 3.73 -3.67 -21.57
C LYS A 485 4.55 -4.93 -21.32
N PRO A 486 4.67 -5.40 -20.06
CA PRO A 486 5.30 -6.68 -19.77
C PRO A 486 4.32 -7.86 -19.92
N ILE A 487 4.83 -8.99 -20.39
CA ILE A 487 4.27 -10.33 -20.17
C ILE A 487 5.15 -10.97 -19.10
N ALA A 488 4.57 -11.36 -17.96
CA ALA A 488 5.30 -11.93 -16.84
C ALA A 488 4.89 -13.40 -16.62
N PHE A 489 5.87 -14.29 -16.47
CA PHE A 489 5.61 -15.73 -16.27
C PHE A 489 4.81 -15.99 -15.00
N ASP A 490 5.17 -15.36 -13.89
CA ASP A 490 4.49 -15.55 -12.62
C ASP A 490 3.00 -15.20 -12.71
N LEU A 491 2.64 -14.05 -13.28
CA LEU A 491 1.23 -13.68 -13.48
C LEU A 491 0.53 -14.70 -14.38
N LEU A 492 1.19 -15.17 -15.44
CA LEU A 492 0.60 -16.16 -16.34
C LEU A 492 0.28 -17.48 -15.63
N PHE A 493 1.23 -18.02 -14.86
CA PHE A 493 1.09 -19.32 -14.20
C PHE A 493 0.37 -19.26 -12.85
N VAL A 494 0.26 -18.08 -12.23
CA VAL A 494 -0.63 -17.84 -11.08
C VAL A 494 -2.09 -17.94 -11.50
N PHE A 495 -2.46 -17.34 -12.64
CA PHE A 495 -3.86 -17.30 -13.08
C PHE A 495 -4.27 -18.46 -13.99
N MET A 496 -3.32 -19.25 -14.50
CA MET A 496 -3.59 -20.33 -15.44
C MET A 496 -2.85 -21.61 -15.05
N PRO A 497 -3.52 -22.77 -15.06
CA PRO A 497 -2.86 -24.06 -14.92
C PRO A 497 -1.75 -24.22 -15.96
N LYS A 498 -0.67 -24.93 -15.61
CA LYS A 498 0.51 -25.20 -16.45
C LYS A 498 0.23 -25.33 -17.95
N VAL A 499 -0.67 -26.25 -18.33
CA VAL A 499 -0.98 -26.55 -19.74
C VAL A 499 -1.55 -25.33 -20.46
N GLN A 500 -2.49 -24.63 -19.82
CA GLN A 500 -3.11 -23.42 -20.36
C GLN A 500 -2.13 -22.25 -20.38
N GLY A 501 -1.32 -22.08 -19.33
CA GLY A 501 -0.29 -21.05 -19.27
C GLY A 501 0.73 -21.20 -20.40
N LEU A 502 1.29 -22.40 -20.59
CA LEU A 502 2.24 -22.68 -21.69
C LEU A 502 1.61 -22.45 -23.07
N ALA A 503 0.37 -22.93 -23.27
CA ALA A 503 -0.36 -22.69 -24.52
C ALA A 503 -0.60 -21.19 -24.76
N THR A 504 -0.95 -20.44 -23.72
CA THR A 504 -1.19 -19.00 -23.80
C THR A 504 0.09 -18.24 -24.11
N LEU A 505 1.21 -18.58 -23.47
CA LEU A 505 2.51 -17.98 -23.77
C LEU A 505 2.91 -18.21 -25.24
N ARG A 506 2.78 -19.45 -25.72
CA ARG A 506 3.05 -19.81 -27.12
C ARG A 506 2.19 -18.99 -28.08
N ASN A 507 0.88 -18.95 -27.83
CA ASN A 507 -0.08 -18.24 -28.67
C ASN A 507 0.16 -16.73 -28.67
N GLN A 508 0.43 -16.12 -27.51
CA GLN A 508 0.75 -14.70 -27.41
C GLN A 508 2.02 -14.36 -28.18
N LEU A 509 3.10 -15.13 -27.99
CA LEU A 509 4.34 -14.95 -28.75
C LEU A 509 4.11 -15.04 -30.26
N GLU A 510 3.38 -16.06 -30.71
CA GLU A 510 3.11 -16.26 -32.12
C GLU A 510 2.26 -15.13 -32.72
N ILE A 511 1.19 -14.72 -32.04
CA ILE A 511 0.34 -13.60 -32.47
C ILE A 511 1.14 -12.31 -32.55
N LEU A 512 1.87 -11.95 -31.48
CA LEU A 512 2.57 -10.68 -31.39
C LEU A 512 3.69 -10.57 -32.43
N THR A 513 4.55 -11.60 -32.52
CA THR A 513 5.67 -11.60 -33.48
C THR A 513 5.18 -11.67 -34.93
N SER A 514 4.07 -12.36 -35.18
CA SER A 514 3.54 -12.46 -36.53
C SER A 514 2.87 -11.18 -37.02
N GLN A 515 2.22 -10.42 -36.13
CA GLN A 515 1.64 -9.10 -36.43
C GLN A 515 2.69 -7.99 -36.62
N GLY A 516 3.99 -8.32 -36.52
CA GLY A 516 5.07 -7.35 -36.61
C GLY A 516 5.24 -6.50 -35.35
N THR A 517 4.56 -6.84 -34.25
CA THR A 517 4.78 -6.19 -32.95
C THR A 517 6.19 -6.52 -32.47
N PRO A 518 7.04 -5.53 -32.18
CA PRO A 518 8.37 -5.80 -31.63
C PRO A 518 8.26 -6.46 -30.26
N VAL A 519 8.71 -7.72 -30.16
CA VAL A 519 8.76 -8.47 -28.90
C VAL A 519 10.20 -8.58 -28.42
N TYR A 520 10.40 -8.34 -27.12
CA TYR A 520 11.66 -8.44 -26.42
C TYR A 520 11.56 -9.41 -25.26
N ALA A 521 12.68 -9.95 -24.82
CA ALA A 521 12.80 -10.82 -23.66
C ALA A 521 14.06 -10.45 -22.87
N LEU A 522 13.94 -10.29 -21.55
CA LEU A 522 15.11 -10.19 -20.69
C LEU A 522 15.75 -11.57 -20.55
N SER A 523 17.08 -11.68 -20.58
CA SER A 523 17.77 -12.98 -20.45
C SER A 523 17.49 -13.70 -19.14
N GLU A 524 17.01 -12.98 -18.13
CA GLU A 524 16.67 -13.50 -16.82
C GLU A 524 15.54 -14.53 -16.83
N ILE A 525 14.71 -14.55 -17.88
CA ILE A 525 13.68 -15.59 -18.06
C ILE A 525 14.26 -17.01 -18.16
N PHE A 526 15.57 -17.14 -18.40
CA PHE A 526 16.32 -18.41 -18.41
C PHE A 526 17.30 -18.55 -17.23
N SER A 527 17.15 -17.73 -16.19
CA SER A 527 18.01 -17.78 -15.01
C SER A 527 17.67 -18.97 -14.11
N LYS A 528 18.65 -19.38 -13.28
CA LYS A 528 18.43 -20.39 -12.23
C LYS A 528 17.33 -19.99 -11.24
N GLU A 529 17.26 -18.71 -10.91
CA GLU A 529 16.21 -18.19 -10.01
C GLU A 529 14.82 -18.32 -10.63
N THR A 530 14.68 -18.05 -11.93
CA THR A 530 13.43 -18.30 -12.66
C THR A 530 13.10 -19.79 -12.72
N GLU A 531 14.08 -20.66 -13.00
CA GLU A 531 13.90 -22.11 -12.98
C GLU A 531 13.40 -22.62 -11.63
N GLU A 532 13.99 -22.15 -10.52
CA GLU A 532 13.55 -22.50 -9.18
C GLU A 532 12.14 -21.99 -8.89
N GLY A 533 11.82 -20.75 -9.26
CA GLY A 533 10.51 -20.17 -9.06
C GLY A 533 9.40 -20.84 -9.87
N LEU A 534 9.69 -21.32 -11.09
CA LEU A 534 8.70 -22.00 -11.94
C LEU A 534 8.23 -23.34 -11.37
N LYS A 535 9.05 -24.00 -10.53
CA LYS A 535 8.70 -25.28 -9.88
C LYS A 535 7.42 -25.20 -9.06
N GLN A 536 7.10 -24.02 -8.51
CA GLN A 536 5.86 -23.84 -7.72
C GLN A 536 4.58 -24.06 -8.55
N TRP A 537 4.65 -23.92 -9.88
CA TRP A 537 3.54 -24.18 -10.80
C TRP A 537 3.74 -25.47 -11.63
N ASN A 538 4.68 -26.34 -11.22
CA ASN A 538 5.07 -27.55 -11.94
C ASN A 538 5.57 -27.31 -13.38
N VAL A 539 6.04 -26.10 -13.70
CA VAL A 539 6.61 -25.75 -15.01
C VAL A 539 8.12 -25.97 -14.96
N SER A 540 8.68 -26.67 -15.94
CA SER A 540 10.13 -26.84 -16.06
C SER A 540 10.76 -25.76 -16.95
N MET A 541 12.05 -25.51 -16.74
CA MET A 541 12.79 -24.58 -17.61
C MET A 541 12.89 -25.09 -19.05
N ASP A 542 12.92 -26.41 -19.26
CA ASP A 542 12.97 -26.99 -20.60
C ASP A 542 11.66 -26.78 -21.37
N GLU A 543 10.50 -26.79 -20.68
CA GLU A 543 9.22 -26.43 -21.29
C GLU A 543 9.18 -24.95 -21.71
N ILE A 544 9.79 -24.05 -20.93
CA ILE A 544 9.95 -22.65 -21.33
C ILE A 544 10.89 -22.55 -22.53
N LYS A 545 12.04 -23.22 -22.53
CA LYS A 545 12.96 -23.22 -23.68
C LYS A 545 12.27 -23.74 -24.95
N GLU A 546 11.47 -24.80 -24.86
CA GLU A 546 10.71 -25.34 -26.00
C GLU A 546 9.77 -24.29 -26.63
N VAL A 547 9.17 -23.41 -25.82
CA VAL A 547 8.37 -22.28 -26.32
C VAL A 547 9.22 -21.32 -27.15
N PHE A 548 10.44 -21.04 -26.69
CA PHE A 548 11.37 -20.10 -27.31
C PHE A 548 12.23 -20.71 -28.43
N ASP A 549 12.31 -22.03 -28.57
CA ASP A 549 13.11 -22.73 -29.58
C ASP A 549 12.73 -22.35 -31.03
N ARG A 550 11.52 -21.85 -31.23
CA ARG A 550 11.03 -21.35 -32.53
C ARG A 550 11.50 -19.94 -32.88
N TYR A 551 12.25 -19.31 -31.99
CA TYR A 551 12.69 -17.91 -32.10
C TYR A 551 14.19 -17.79 -31.92
N ASP A 552 14.80 -16.86 -32.66
CA ASP A 552 16.15 -16.38 -32.43
C ASP A 552 16.08 -15.21 -31.44
N LEU A 553 16.90 -15.31 -30.39
CA LEU A 553 17.03 -14.27 -29.38
C LEU A 553 18.24 -13.40 -29.73
N LYS A 554 18.01 -12.34 -30.49
CA LYS A 554 19.08 -11.41 -30.90
C LYS A 554 19.29 -10.36 -29.82
N ASN A 555 20.48 -10.34 -29.22
CA ASN A 555 20.86 -9.30 -28.26
C ASN A 555 20.77 -7.91 -28.90
N VAL A 556 20.10 -7.00 -28.19
CA VAL A 556 19.92 -5.60 -28.58
C VAL A 556 20.78 -4.69 -27.72
N SER A 557 20.87 -5.00 -26.42
CA SER A 557 21.58 -4.20 -25.44
C SER A 557 21.92 -5.06 -24.23
N ASP A 558 23.00 -4.71 -23.54
CA ASP A 558 23.41 -5.31 -22.29
C ASP A 558 23.33 -4.27 -21.17
N TYR A 559 22.75 -4.67 -20.05
CA TYR A 559 22.70 -3.88 -18.85
C TYR A 559 23.98 -4.08 -18.02
N LYS A 560 24.30 -3.13 -17.14
CA LYS A 560 25.59 -3.06 -16.41
C LYS A 560 25.93 -4.29 -15.56
N ASP A 561 24.95 -5.13 -15.22
CA ASP A 561 25.11 -6.37 -14.45
C ASP A 561 25.19 -7.63 -15.33
N GLY A 562 25.26 -7.48 -16.66
CA GLY A 562 25.31 -8.58 -17.62
C GLY A 562 23.96 -9.10 -18.10
N MET A 563 22.84 -8.53 -17.62
CA MET A 563 21.52 -8.84 -18.14
C MET A 563 21.34 -8.37 -19.57
N LYS A 564 20.81 -9.24 -20.42
CA LYS A 564 20.63 -8.95 -21.85
C LYS A 564 19.18 -8.63 -22.16
N LEU A 565 18.97 -7.61 -22.98
CA LEU A 565 17.71 -7.39 -23.68
C LEU A 565 17.80 -8.03 -25.05
N ASN A 566 16.99 -9.07 -25.29
CA ASN A 566 16.99 -9.79 -26.55
C ASN A 566 15.71 -9.48 -27.33
N ARG A 567 15.83 -9.18 -28.62
CA ARG A 567 14.70 -9.15 -29.54
C ARG A 567 14.33 -10.58 -29.91
N VAL A 568 13.05 -10.90 -29.81
CA VAL A 568 12.49 -12.22 -30.15
C VAL A 568 12.10 -12.21 -31.63
N ILE A 569 12.82 -12.98 -32.44
CA ILE A 569 12.66 -13.00 -33.90
C ILE A 569 12.24 -14.42 -34.32
N PRO A 570 11.12 -14.62 -35.04
CA PRO A 570 10.75 -15.95 -35.54
C PRO A 570 11.84 -16.57 -36.42
N LYS A 571 12.21 -17.82 -36.14
CA LYS A 571 13.18 -18.55 -36.96
C LYS A 571 12.65 -18.78 -38.38
N PRO A 572 13.50 -18.73 -39.41
CA PRO A 572 13.11 -19.04 -40.79
C PRO A 572 12.39 -20.39 -40.89
N GLY A 573 11.29 -20.44 -41.64
CA GLY A 573 10.52 -21.65 -41.90
C GLY A 573 9.42 -22.00 -40.88
N GLY A 574 9.31 -21.25 -39.77
CA GLY A 574 8.20 -21.41 -38.82
C GLY A 574 6.90 -20.73 -39.27
N ALA A 575 5.76 -21.12 -38.68
CA ALA A 575 4.46 -20.49 -38.93
C ALA A 575 4.49 -18.97 -38.68
N ALA A 576 5.07 -18.53 -37.57
CA ALA A 576 5.24 -17.11 -37.24
C ALA A 576 6.12 -16.36 -38.25
N TYR A 577 7.19 -17.00 -38.77
CA TYR A 577 8.06 -16.42 -39.79
C TYR A 577 7.32 -16.25 -41.12
N PHE A 578 6.61 -17.29 -41.56
CA PHE A 578 5.82 -17.22 -42.79
C PHE A 578 4.70 -16.19 -42.67
N ARG A 579 4.01 -16.12 -41.52
CA ARG A 579 2.97 -15.10 -41.28
C ARG A 579 3.54 -13.68 -41.31
N ASN A 580 4.67 -13.44 -40.63
CA ASN A 580 5.35 -12.14 -40.65
C ASN A 580 5.82 -11.76 -42.07
N SER A 581 6.41 -12.70 -42.79
CA SER A 581 6.83 -12.52 -44.18
C SER A 581 5.63 -12.22 -45.10
N ALA A 582 4.52 -12.91 -44.90
CA ALA A 582 3.29 -12.70 -45.66
C ALA A 582 2.73 -11.29 -45.44
N LEU A 583 2.66 -10.82 -44.19
CA LEU A 583 2.21 -9.47 -43.88
C LEU A 583 3.17 -8.39 -44.42
N THR A 584 4.47 -8.65 -44.41
CA THR A 584 5.45 -7.73 -45.00
C THR A 584 5.20 -7.57 -46.51
N GLN A 585 4.95 -8.68 -47.23
CA GLN A 585 4.60 -8.64 -48.65
C GLN A 585 3.23 -7.99 -48.89
N TYR A 586 2.23 -8.28 -48.06
CA TYR A 586 0.90 -7.69 -48.13
C TYR A 586 0.95 -6.16 -48.00
N ASN A 587 1.68 -5.66 -47.00
CA ASN A 587 1.85 -4.22 -46.76
C ASN A 587 2.66 -3.53 -47.87
N ALA A 588 3.56 -4.26 -48.54
CA ALA A 588 4.28 -3.79 -49.73
C ALA A 588 3.44 -3.85 -51.02
N GLY A 589 2.18 -4.29 -50.96
CA GLY A 589 1.31 -4.45 -52.12
C GLY A 589 1.59 -5.70 -52.98
N ASN A 590 2.53 -6.55 -52.56
CA ASN A 590 2.85 -7.81 -53.25
C ASN A 590 1.92 -8.95 -52.78
N PHE A 591 0.68 -8.94 -53.27
CA PHE A 591 -0.36 -9.88 -52.84
C PHE A 591 -0.06 -11.34 -53.21
N SER A 592 0.58 -11.60 -54.37
CA SER A 592 0.97 -12.95 -54.76
C SER A 592 2.09 -13.50 -53.87
N GLY A 593 3.07 -12.65 -53.52
CA GLY A 593 4.09 -12.96 -52.53
C GLY A 593 3.50 -13.24 -51.15
N ALA A 594 2.52 -12.44 -50.71
CA ALA A 594 1.82 -12.66 -49.44
C ALA A 594 1.11 -14.02 -49.40
N ILE A 595 0.36 -14.36 -50.45
CA ILE A 595 -0.33 -15.67 -50.55
C ILE A 595 0.67 -16.82 -50.51
N LYS A 596 1.80 -16.72 -51.22
CA LYS A 596 2.85 -17.76 -51.19
C LYS A 596 3.34 -18.03 -49.77
N TYR A 597 3.53 -16.99 -48.97
CA TYR A 597 3.95 -17.16 -47.58
C TYR A 597 2.83 -17.68 -46.68
N PHE A 598 1.59 -17.17 -46.79
CA PHE A 598 0.47 -17.70 -46.00
C PHE A 598 0.19 -19.19 -46.30
N THR A 599 0.29 -19.59 -47.57
CA THR A 599 0.12 -21.00 -47.97
C THR A 599 1.26 -21.91 -47.53
N SER A 600 2.42 -21.36 -47.20
CA SER A 600 3.55 -22.09 -46.60
C SER A 600 3.35 -22.38 -45.10
N ILE A 601 2.40 -21.71 -44.44
CA ILE A 601 2.01 -22.03 -43.06
C ILE A 601 1.24 -23.37 -43.07
N PRO A 602 1.59 -24.36 -42.24
CA PRO A 602 0.82 -25.59 -42.11
C PRO A 602 -0.65 -25.31 -41.76
N THR A 603 -1.58 -26.03 -42.37
CA THR A 603 -3.03 -25.78 -42.22
C THR A 603 -3.48 -25.74 -40.76
N GLN A 604 -2.96 -26.65 -39.93
CA GLN A 604 -3.22 -26.73 -38.49
C GLN A 604 -2.68 -25.54 -37.67
N SER A 605 -1.77 -24.76 -38.25
CA SER A 605 -1.15 -23.59 -37.62
C SER A 605 -1.67 -22.27 -38.19
N ARG A 606 -2.61 -22.30 -39.15
CA ARG A 606 -3.25 -21.08 -39.66
C ARG A 606 -4.39 -20.64 -38.75
N TYR A 607 -4.45 -19.35 -38.46
CA TYR A 607 -5.53 -18.73 -37.71
C TYR A 607 -6.59 -18.14 -38.64
N PHE A 608 -7.77 -17.79 -38.10
CA PHE A 608 -8.82 -17.10 -38.86
C PHE A 608 -8.28 -15.86 -39.60
N PHE A 609 -7.35 -15.14 -38.96
CA PHE A 609 -6.69 -13.96 -39.50
C PHE A 609 -5.92 -14.25 -40.80
N ASP A 610 -5.22 -15.39 -40.89
CA ASP A 610 -4.45 -15.76 -42.09
C ASP A 610 -5.37 -15.93 -43.29
N TYR A 611 -6.47 -16.67 -43.10
CA TYR A 611 -7.48 -16.87 -44.12
C TYR A 611 -8.20 -15.55 -44.47
N LYS A 612 -8.47 -14.68 -43.49
CA LYS A 612 -9.07 -13.37 -43.73
C LYS A 612 -8.19 -12.52 -44.65
N VAL A 613 -6.89 -12.42 -44.36
CA VAL A 613 -5.93 -11.63 -45.16
C VAL A 613 -5.67 -12.27 -46.51
N MET A 614 -5.55 -13.61 -46.60
CA MET A 614 -5.46 -14.31 -47.89
C MET A 614 -6.64 -13.98 -48.79
N GLY A 615 -7.87 -13.94 -48.24
CA GLY A 615 -9.05 -13.55 -49.00
C GLY A 615 -8.95 -12.12 -49.55
N TYR A 616 -8.45 -11.16 -48.76
CA TYR A 616 -8.18 -9.80 -49.25
C TYR A 616 -7.09 -9.78 -50.33
N CYS A 617 -6.04 -10.59 -50.22
CA CYS A 617 -5.01 -10.72 -51.25
C CYS A 617 -5.61 -11.20 -52.58
N PHE A 618 -6.42 -12.27 -52.54
CA PHE A 618 -7.09 -12.80 -53.73
C PHE A 618 -8.06 -11.81 -54.35
N LEU A 619 -8.83 -11.07 -53.52
CA LEU A 619 -9.70 -10.00 -54.00
C LEU A 619 -8.91 -8.92 -54.74
N ARG A 620 -7.78 -8.45 -54.17
CA ARG A 620 -6.91 -7.44 -54.79
C ARG A 620 -6.24 -7.93 -56.08
N MET A 621 -6.18 -9.24 -56.29
CA MET A 621 -5.72 -9.89 -57.52
C MET A 621 -6.88 -10.25 -58.48
N ASN A 622 -8.10 -9.76 -58.23
CA ASN A 622 -9.32 -10.07 -59.00
C ASN A 622 -9.72 -11.56 -59.03
N ASN A 623 -9.28 -12.36 -58.05
CA ASN A 623 -9.69 -13.77 -57.90
C ASN A 623 -10.77 -13.91 -56.82
N ILE A 624 -12.00 -13.54 -57.17
CA ILE A 624 -13.16 -13.54 -56.26
C ILE A 624 -13.48 -14.96 -55.72
N PRO A 625 -13.47 -16.04 -56.52
CA PRO A 625 -13.77 -17.39 -56.01
C PRO A 625 -12.86 -17.84 -54.86
N GLU A 626 -11.54 -17.64 -55.00
CA GLU A 626 -10.59 -17.99 -53.94
C GLU A 626 -10.68 -17.02 -52.75
N ALA A 627 -11.01 -15.74 -52.99
CA ALA A 627 -11.26 -14.78 -51.92
C ALA A 627 -12.41 -15.25 -51.01
N VAL A 628 -13.55 -15.59 -51.61
CA VAL A 628 -14.74 -16.08 -50.91
C VAL A 628 -14.47 -17.39 -50.17
N LYS A 629 -13.76 -18.33 -50.79
CA LYS A 629 -13.38 -19.59 -50.15
C LYS A 629 -12.56 -19.38 -48.88
N ASN A 630 -11.55 -18.51 -48.92
CA ASN A 630 -10.73 -18.21 -47.75
C ASN A 630 -11.54 -17.47 -46.66
N TRP A 631 -12.40 -16.51 -47.03
CA TRP A 631 -13.27 -15.85 -46.06
C TRP A 631 -14.30 -16.78 -45.42
N LYS A 632 -14.85 -17.76 -46.15
CA LYS A 632 -15.74 -18.78 -45.58
C LYS A 632 -15.02 -19.61 -44.51
N ILE A 633 -13.77 -19.99 -44.76
CA ILE A 633 -12.93 -20.67 -43.76
C ILE A 633 -12.70 -19.74 -42.55
N ALA A 634 -12.29 -18.49 -42.76
CA ALA A 634 -12.08 -17.52 -41.69
C ALA A 634 -13.35 -17.29 -40.84
N ALA A 635 -14.52 -17.19 -41.47
CA ALA A 635 -15.80 -17.01 -40.79
C ALA A 635 -16.23 -18.24 -39.98
N SER A 636 -15.90 -19.45 -40.46
CA SER A 636 -16.14 -20.68 -39.68
C SER A 636 -15.29 -20.74 -38.40
N MET A 637 -14.10 -20.13 -38.43
CA MET A 637 -13.18 -20.07 -37.29
C MET A 637 -13.50 -18.92 -36.32
N ASN A 638 -14.09 -17.82 -36.80
CA ASN A 638 -14.50 -16.68 -35.98
C ASN A 638 -15.86 -16.11 -36.44
N PRO A 639 -16.98 -16.75 -36.05
CA PRO A 639 -18.32 -16.34 -36.51
C PRO A 639 -18.77 -14.97 -35.96
N GLY A 640 -18.06 -14.39 -34.99
CA GLY A 640 -18.37 -13.08 -34.40
C GLY A 640 -17.82 -11.87 -35.18
N ASP A 641 -17.03 -12.07 -36.22
CA ASP A 641 -16.44 -10.99 -37.03
C ASP A 641 -17.50 -10.37 -37.99
N LYS A 642 -18.11 -9.26 -37.55
CA LYS A 642 -19.17 -8.56 -38.30
C LYS A 642 -18.69 -8.02 -39.65
N GLU A 643 -17.45 -7.56 -39.72
CA GLU A 643 -16.86 -7.01 -40.95
C GLU A 643 -16.67 -8.10 -42.00
N LEU A 644 -16.18 -9.28 -41.57
CA LEU A 644 -16.03 -10.43 -42.45
C LEU A 644 -17.39 -10.96 -42.94
N ALA A 645 -18.41 -10.97 -42.07
CA ALA A 645 -19.77 -11.38 -42.43
C ALA A 645 -20.42 -10.44 -43.46
N GLU A 646 -20.15 -9.14 -43.38
CA GLU A 646 -20.59 -8.17 -44.39
C GLU A 646 -19.83 -8.35 -45.71
N THR A 647 -18.50 -8.56 -45.63
CA THR A 647 -17.66 -8.85 -46.80
C THR A 647 -18.15 -10.09 -47.56
N LEU A 648 -18.49 -11.16 -46.84
CA LEU A 648 -19.03 -12.40 -47.42
C LEU A 648 -20.42 -12.20 -48.04
N ARG A 649 -21.28 -11.35 -47.46
CA ARG A 649 -22.59 -11.02 -48.06
C ARG A 649 -22.46 -10.25 -49.38
N HIS A 650 -21.44 -9.41 -49.49
CA HIS A 650 -21.22 -8.60 -50.68
C HIS A 650 -20.59 -9.41 -51.83
N TYR A 651 -19.58 -10.23 -51.54
CA TYR A 651 -18.80 -10.94 -52.57
C TYR A 651 -19.14 -12.42 -52.72
N GLY A 652 -19.80 -13.03 -51.74
CA GLY A 652 -19.96 -14.48 -51.62
C GLY A 652 -21.34 -15.02 -51.96
N GLN A 653 -22.06 -14.37 -52.90
CA GLN A 653 -23.38 -14.83 -53.39
C GLN A 653 -23.44 -16.35 -53.56
#